data_AF-A0A109BBH4-F1
#
_entry.id   AF-A0A109BBH4-F1
#
_cell.length_a   1.000
_cell.length_b   1.000
_cell.length_c   1.000
_cell.angle_alpha   90.00
_cell.angle_beta   90.00
_cell.angle_gamma   90.00
#
_symmetry.space_group_name_H-M   'P 1'
#
loop_
_entity.id
_entity.type
_entity.pdbx_description
1 polymer ?
#
loop_
_entity_poly.entity_id
_entity_poly.type
_entity_poly.pdbx_seq_one_letter_code
_entity_poly.pdbx_strand_id
1 'polypeptide(L)'
;MAAITAAAFPTMAMAACPKGDDLDLQLRDKEIQRHLILSGFLAAEIGRANEKMLREAIVDFRTANALPGGEDAVLTEGECASLKHNNDAVYKFIGFKQVINPVNNLKMTFPAGLLPPEPKPSNATWQEYDHPGQSRVAIDVFRVSSRESSTSSFTRGFQAYNALTLTYLHNSGSEVIAEGAGNRWGNRYYFHNMNFEYQGGQRGIYIRFDMRPPANFVPPPEILAAAKLEKIQKQIAKLFTAGLAGARAPTETEVAWSLIARAVFNIVASDFYDQNGWQELTTRECVFGPQRRARRGGVRVVFATTRAIADPKGDMTTMFANAPSDKLTIGCIQVNPRMSLSSGNNTYRGAWQGGARAANARIKLLTDPIDRSTENYVRLVDTAAAEDATHALLVIHGYNNSFYEALQATAQIAGGADYKGRVYMFSWPSVRSPLRYLQDADNAEEAEGSLQAFIAAILRDNNIRTLDIVAHSMGSQKLMRVMGSIRSILDGRRQDEGTLRLGQVVFAAPDVSASVFNTKINTWAKLAERVTIYTSGGDWVLWLSSLLRGLNDRAGGHVPWGEPLYVNASNVYVIDKTPPKYDFWKFFTYTHSDYVDDKVILNDIQAVITGKPSGDPSKRDPEGKLFTAKPYVGVSNKKYWEANPEGLLADAKEKVKEGFDRKLPPPRFRPPAPAAETPAAAPTATGTAP
;
A
#
# COMPACT_ATOMS: atom_id res chain seq x y z
N MET A 1 -45.64 -2.88 13.64
CA MET A 1 -45.74 -2.90 12.17
C MET A 1 -45.00 -1.67 11.64
N ALA A 2 -43.69 -1.78 11.42
CA ALA A 2 -42.94 -0.78 10.66
C ALA A 2 -42.85 -1.29 9.23
N ALA A 3 -43.35 -0.51 8.27
CA ALA A 3 -43.35 -0.89 6.87
C ALA A 3 -41.91 -1.08 6.38
N ILE A 4 -41.62 -2.27 5.82
CA ILE A 4 -40.41 -2.52 5.04
C ILE A 4 -40.50 -1.60 3.81
N THR A 5 -39.80 -0.47 3.83
CA THR A 5 -39.64 0.35 2.63
C THR A 5 -38.73 -0.40 1.66
N ALA A 6 -39.35 -1.17 0.77
CA ALA A 6 -38.68 -1.80 -0.36
C ALA A 6 -38.22 -0.71 -1.34
N ALA A 7 -37.01 -0.19 -1.15
CA ALA A 7 -36.34 0.49 -2.24
C ALA A 7 -35.97 -0.58 -3.28
N ALA A 8 -36.61 -0.54 -4.45
CA ALA A 8 -36.12 -1.28 -5.59
C ALA A 8 -34.68 -0.83 -5.85
N PHE A 9 -33.78 -1.77 -6.16
CA PHE A 9 -32.51 -1.40 -6.76
C PHE A 9 -32.82 -0.42 -7.91
N PRO A 10 -32.06 0.68 -8.08
CA PRO A 10 -32.10 1.34 -9.36
C PRO A 10 -31.86 0.24 -10.38
N THR A 11 -32.80 0.05 -11.31
CA THR A 11 -32.50 -0.62 -12.57
C THR A 11 -31.43 0.25 -13.21
N MET A 12 -30.17 0.02 -12.82
CA MET A 12 -29.03 0.63 -13.45
C MET A 12 -29.02 0.00 -14.84
N ALA A 13 -29.72 0.65 -15.76
CA ALA A 13 -29.50 0.44 -17.17
C ALA A 13 -28.00 0.51 -17.38
N MET A 14 -27.37 -0.61 -17.74
CA MET A 14 -25.94 -0.59 -17.95
C MET A 14 -25.65 0.44 -19.05
N ALA A 15 -24.64 1.27 -18.78
CA ALA A 15 -23.88 1.91 -19.83
C ALA A 15 -23.33 0.82 -20.78
N ALA A 16 -23.05 1.17 -22.03
CA ALA A 16 -22.38 0.31 -22.99
C ALA A 16 -21.15 -0.42 -22.37
N CYS A 17 -20.75 -1.55 -22.97
CA CYS A 17 -19.53 -2.30 -22.60
C CYS A 17 -18.39 -1.32 -22.26
N PRO A 18 -17.66 -1.50 -21.14
CA PRO A 18 -16.69 -0.50 -20.69
C PRO A 18 -15.75 -0.11 -21.84
N LYS A 19 -15.68 1.19 -22.14
CA LYS A 19 -14.82 1.69 -23.22
C LYS A 19 -13.35 1.52 -22.82
N GLY A 20 -12.59 0.80 -23.61
CA GLY A 20 -11.15 0.61 -23.42
C GLY A 20 -10.55 -0.22 -24.53
N ASP A 21 -9.28 0.02 -24.83
CA ASP A 21 -8.48 -0.76 -25.80
C ASP A 21 -7.76 -1.95 -25.10
N ASP A 22 -8.12 -2.25 -23.85
CA ASP A 22 -7.46 -3.20 -22.95
C ASP A 22 -8.52 -4.00 -22.18
N LEU A 23 -8.39 -5.32 -22.20
CA LEU A 23 -9.30 -6.25 -21.55
C LEU A 23 -9.25 -6.11 -20.02
N ASP A 24 -8.08 -5.86 -19.44
CA ASP A 24 -7.95 -5.79 -17.98
C ASP A 24 -8.77 -4.61 -17.44
N LEU A 25 -8.72 -3.46 -18.13
CA LEU A 25 -9.51 -2.27 -17.78
C LEU A 25 -11.01 -2.56 -17.80
N GLN A 26 -11.46 -3.40 -18.74
CA GLN A 26 -12.87 -3.80 -18.83
C GLN A 26 -13.25 -4.77 -17.72
N LEU A 27 -12.40 -5.76 -17.40
CA LEU A 27 -12.67 -6.76 -16.37
C LEU A 27 -12.63 -6.19 -14.94
N ARG A 28 -12.02 -5.01 -14.75
CA ARG A 28 -12.04 -4.28 -13.47
C ARG A 28 -13.30 -3.48 -13.21
N ASP A 29 -14.14 -3.30 -14.22
CA ASP A 29 -15.42 -2.66 -14.04
C ASP A 29 -16.29 -3.50 -13.08
N LYS A 30 -16.82 -2.86 -12.03
CA LYS A 30 -17.59 -3.55 -10.98
C LYS A 30 -18.83 -4.25 -11.54
N GLU A 31 -19.45 -3.71 -12.59
CA GLU A 31 -20.61 -4.33 -13.23
C GLU A 31 -20.21 -5.55 -14.07
N ILE A 32 -19.06 -5.51 -14.76
CA ILE A 32 -18.52 -6.70 -15.43
C ILE A 32 -18.22 -7.81 -14.43
N GLN A 33 -17.60 -7.49 -13.29
CA GLN A 33 -17.37 -8.49 -12.23
C GLN A 33 -18.69 -9.03 -11.66
N ARG A 34 -19.67 -8.15 -11.41
CA ARG A 34 -21.03 -8.55 -10.99
C ARG A 34 -21.65 -9.52 -11.99
N HIS A 35 -21.53 -9.26 -13.29
CA HIS A 35 -22.06 -10.13 -14.33
C HIS A 35 -21.34 -11.49 -14.38
N LEU A 36 -20.01 -11.51 -14.27
CA LEU A 36 -19.24 -12.76 -14.24
C LEU A 36 -19.57 -13.61 -13.01
N ILE A 37 -19.79 -12.97 -11.85
CA ILE A 37 -20.22 -13.63 -10.61
C ILE A 37 -21.59 -14.27 -10.82
N LEU A 38 -22.57 -13.50 -11.31
CA LEU A 38 -23.94 -13.99 -11.49
C LEU A 38 -24.08 -14.99 -12.63
N SER A 39 -23.18 -14.97 -13.60
CA SER A 39 -23.08 -15.98 -14.65
C SER A 39 -22.38 -17.27 -14.19
N GLY A 40 -21.82 -17.31 -12.97
CA GLY A 40 -21.17 -18.49 -12.39
C GLY A 40 -19.71 -18.70 -12.82
N PHE A 41 -19.08 -17.71 -13.45
CA PHE A 41 -17.69 -17.81 -13.94
C PHE A 41 -16.66 -17.18 -12.99
N LEU A 42 -17.06 -16.20 -12.18
CA LEU A 42 -16.17 -15.56 -11.20
C LEU A 42 -16.57 -15.92 -9.77
N ALA A 43 -15.61 -16.44 -9.02
CA ALA A 43 -15.78 -16.86 -7.64
C ALA A 43 -14.97 -16.00 -6.67
N ALA A 44 -15.27 -14.72 -6.67
CA ALA A 44 -14.71 -13.74 -5.77
C ALA A 44 -15.70 -12.60 -5.56
N GLU A 45 -15.60 -11.93 -4.41
CA GLU A 45 -16.27 -10.66 -4.18
C GLU A 45 -15.83 -9.60 -5.21
N ILE A 46 -16.74 -8.67 -5.52
CA ILE A 46 -16.50 -7.55 -6.44
C ILE A 46 -15.32 -6.72 -5.91
N GLY A 47 -14.31 -6.51 -6.76
CA GLY A 47 -13.08 -5.82 -6.43
C GLY A 47 -12.09 -6.64 -5.60
N ARG A 48 -12.33 -7.94 -5.39
CA ARG A 48 -11.37 -8.88 -4.75
C ARG A 48 -10.75 -9.89 -5.69
N ALA A 49 -11.32 -10.08 -6.88
CA ALA A 49 -10.70 -10.88 -7.92
C ALA A 49 -9.39 -10.24 -8.41
N ASN A 50 -8.34 -11.04 -8.51
CA ASN A 50 -7.10 -10.62 -9.13
C ASN A 50 -7.14 -10.81 -10.66
N GLU A 51 -6.17 -10.24 -11.37
CA GLU A 51 -6.09 -10.32 -12.83
C GLU A 51 -6.18 -11.75 -13.37
N LYS A 52 -5.41 -12.69 -12.79
CA LYS A 52 -5.47 -14.11 -13.18
C LYS A 52 -6.88 -14.67 -13.02
N MET A 53 -7.55 -14.41 -11.90
CA MET A 53 -8.93 -14.87 -11.68
C MET A 53 -9.92 -14.25 -12.68
N LEU A 54 -9.75 -12.97 -13.02
CA LEU A 54 -10.60 -12.27 -14.00
C LEU A 54 -10.38 -12.81 -15.42
N ARG A 55 -9.11 -13.02 -15.81
CA ARG A 55 -8.73 -13.62 -17.09
C ARG A 55 -9.23 -15.05 -17.22
N GLU A 56 -9.07 -15.86 -16.18
CA GLU A 56 -9.62 -17.21 -16.16
C GLU A 56 -11.15 -17.21 -16.26
N ALA A 57 -11.83 -16.32 -15.53
CA ALA A 57 -13.29 -16.22 -15.57
C ALA A 57 -13.80 -15.86 -16.98
N ILE A 58 -13.11 -14.98 -17.70
CA ILE A 58 -13.53 -14.62 -19.06
C ILE A 58 -13.23 -15.72 -20.08
N VAL A 59 -12.11 -16.44 -19.94
CA VAL A 59 -11.81 -17.62 -20.76
C VAL A 59 -12.85 -18.71 -20.53
N ASP A 60 -13.20 -18.97 -19.27
CA ASP A 60 -14.22 -19.96 -18.91
C ASP A 60 -15.59 -19.54 -19.48
N PHE A 61 -15.96 -18.24 -19.41
CA PHE A 61 -17.17 -17.70 -20.04
C PHE A 61 -17.18 -17.91 -21.56
N ARG A 62 -16.10 -17.54 -22.26
CA ARG A 62 -15.98 -17.72 -23.72
C ARG A 62 -16.09 -19.18 -24.11
N THR A 63 -15.38 -20.05 -23.38
CA THR A 63 -15.39 -21.50 -23.60
C THR A 63 -16.79 -22.09 -23.44
N ALA A 64 -17.47 -21.75 -22.35
CA ALA A 64 -18.81 -22.28 -22.05
C ALA A 64 -19.88 -21.84 -23.08
N ASN A 65 -19.68 -20.68 -23.72
CA ASN A 65 -20.63 -20.11 -24.67
C ASN A 65 -20.16 -20.23 -26.14
N ALA A 66 -19.07 -20.97 -26.40
CA ALA A 66 -18.46 -21.12 -27.73
C ALA A 66 -18.19 -19.77 -28.44
N LEU A 67 -17.77 -18.76 -27.68
CA LEU A 67 -17.49 -17.41 -28.18
C LEU A 67 -16.02 -17.30 -28.64
N PRO A 68 -15.74 -16.52 -29.71
CA PRO A 68 -14.37 -16.29 -30.16
C PRO A 68 -13.63 -15.32 -29.22
N GLY A 69 -12.31 -15.45 -29.12
CA GLY A 69 -11.45 -14.53 -28.36
C GLY A 69 -10.44 -15.28 -27.47
N GLY A 70 -9.19 -14.84 -27.50
CA GLY A 70 -8.12 -15.38 -26.65
C GLY A 70 -8.10 -14.75 -25.24
N GLU A 71 -7.09 -15.08 -24.46
CA GLU A 71 -6.89 -14.58 -23.08
C GLU A 71 -6.76 -13.04 -22.97
N ASP A 72 -6.37 -12.37 -24.06
CA ASP A 72 -6.12 -10.92 -24.11
C ASP A 72 -7.12 -10.14 -24.97
N ALA A 73 -8.09 -10.82 -25.59
CA ALA A 73 -9.05 -10.17 -26.47
C ALA A 73 -10.05 -9.32 -25.65
N VAL A 74 -10.14 -8.03 -25.95
CA VAL A 74 -11.15 -7.12 -25.37
C VAL A 74 -12.57 -7.66 -25.52
N LEU A 75 -13.43 -7.37 -24.56
CA LEU A 75 -14.85 -7.68 -24.61
C LEU A 75 -15.52 -6.92 -25.75
N THR A 76 -16.17 -7.68 -26.61
CA THR A 76 -17.09 -7.17 -27.62
C THR A 76 -18.41 -6.74 -27.00
N GLU A 77 -19.14 -5.86 -27.69
CA GLU A 77 -20.50 -5.48 -27.24
C GLU A 77 -21.43 -6.69 -27.12
N GLY A 78 -21.27 -7.69 -28.01
CA GLY A 78 -22.03 -8.94 -27.95
C GLY A 78 -21.72 -9.78 -26.70
N GLU A 79 -20.45 -9.91 -26.32
CA GLU A 79 -20.05 -10.59 -25.07
C GLU A 79 -20.60 -9.88 -23.84
N CYS A 80 -20.49 -8.55 -23.80
CA CYS A 80 -21.06 -7.73 -22.74
C CYS A 80 -22.59 -7.88 -22.65
N ALA A 81 -23.28 -7.95 -23.79
CA ALA A 81 -24.72 -8.19 -23.84
C ALA A 81 -25.10 -9.59 -23.34
N SER A 82 -24.33 -10.62 -23.70
CA SER A 82 -24.53 -11.99 -23.21
C SER A 82 -24.29 -12.11 -21.71
N LEU A 83 -23.21 -11.50 -21.19
CA LEU A 83 -22.94 -11.43 -19.75
C LEU A 83 -24.09 -10.73 -19.00
N LYS A 84 -24.59 -9.62 -19.55
CA LYS A 84 -25.74 -8.91 -18.99
C LYS A 84 -27.01 -9.77 -19.03
N HIS A 85 -27.26 -10.48 -20.12
CA HIS A 85 -28.41 -11.38 -20.23
C HIS A 85 -28.38 -12.48 -19.17
N ASN A 86 -27.24 -13.16 -19.03
CA ASN A 86 -27.03 -14.19 -18.01
C ASN A 86 -27.20 -13.63 -16.60
N ASN A 87 -26.61 -12.45 -16.34
CA ASN A 87 -26.81 -11.70 -15.10
C ASN A 87 -28.30 -11.47 -14.82
N ASP A 88 -29.04 -10.89 -15.76
CA ASP A 88 -30.44 -10.52 -15.56
C ASP A 88 -31.32 -11.75 -15.29
N ALA A 89 -31.06 -12.87 -15.96
CA ALA A 89 -31.77 -14.12 -15.75
C ALA A 89 -31.54 -14.69 -14.34
N VAL A 90 -30.28 -14.79 -13.91
CA VAL A 90 -29.92 -15.31 -12.57
C VAL A 90 -30.34 -14.33 -11.47
N TYR A 91 -30.18 -13.02 -11.70
CA TYR A 91 -30.64 -11.98 -10.78
C TYR A 91 -32.15 -12.05 -10.57
N LYS A 92 -32.94 -12.22 -11.65
CA LYS A 92 -34.39 -12.38 -11.56
C LYS A 92 -34.78 -13.62 -10.76
N PHE A 93 -34.05 -14.73 -10.92
CA PHE A 93 -34.26 -15.95 -10.14
C PHE A 93 -33.98 -15.74 -8.65
N ILE A 94 -32.84 -15.10 -8.31
CA ILE A 94 -32.45 -14.86 -6.92
C ILE A 94 -33.33 -13.78 -6.25
N GLY A 95 -33.76 -12.78 -7.02
CA GLY A 95 -34.64 -11.71 -6.58
C GLY A 95 -34.04 -10.81 -5.51
N PHE A 96 -32.83 -10.27 -5.73
CA PHE A 96 -32.17 -9.43 -4.74
C PHE A 96 -32.98 -8.15 -4.42
N LYS A 97 -33.03 -7.80 -3.13
CA LYS A 97 -33.65 -6.57 -2.61
C LYS A 97 -32.77 -5.95 -1.53
N GLN A 98 -32.86 -4.64 -1.34
CA GLN A 98 -32.25 -4.01 -0.18
C GLN A 98 -33.14 -4.20 1.05
N VAL A 99 -32.56 -4.71 2.13
CA VAL A 99 -33.22 -4.89 3.42
C VAL A 99 -32.41 -4.17 4.49
N ILE A 100 -33.11 -3.46 5.37
CA ILE A 100 -32.53 -2.93 6.61
C ILE A 100 -32.98 -3.86 7.73
N ASN A 101 -32.02 -4.47 8.40
CA ASN A 101 -32.31 -5.35 9.52
C ASN A 101 -32.96 -4.53 10.65
N PRO A 102 -34.16 -4.90 11.12
CA PRO A 102 -34.94 -4.07 12.04
C PRO A 102 -34.37 -4.01 13.46
N VAL A 103 -33.45 -4.92 13.83
CA VAL A 103 -32.89 -4.99 15.18
C VAL A 103 -31.51 -4.34 15.26
N ASN A 104 -30.64 -4.61 14.28
CA ASN A 104 -29.25 -4.12 14.31
C ASN A 104 -28.96 -2.96 13.35
N ASN A 105 -29.93 -2.54 12.53
CA ASN A 105 -29.86 -1.47 11.54
C ASN A 105 -28.77 -1.67 10.46
N LEU A 106 -28.31 -2.91 10.26
CA LEU A 106 -27.42 -3.23 9.16
C LEU A 106 -28.19 -3.36 7.85
N LYS A 107 -27.66 -2.78 6.80
CA LYS A 107 -28.17 -2.89 5.43
C LYS A 107 -27.66 -4.17 4.80
N MET A 108 -28.45 -4.81 3.95
CA MET A 108 -27.98 -5.95 3.18
C MET A 108 -28.69 -6.04 1.85
N THR A 109 -27.94 -6.44 0.83
CA THR A 109 -28.50 -7.07 -0.36
C THR A 109 -29.03 -8.45 0.03
N PHE A 110 -30.32 -8.70 -0.17
CA PHE A 110 -31.03 -9.87 0.35
C PHE A 110 -31.67 -10.69 -0.78
N PRO A 111 -31.44 -12.02 -0.87
CA PRO A 111 -31.94 -12.87 -1.96
C PRO A 111 -33.41 -13.27 -1.75
N ALA A 112 -34.34 -12.32 -1.95
CA ALA A 112 -35.76 -12.49 -1.59
C ALA A 112 -36.51 -13.57 -2.39
N GLY A 113 -35.98 -13.99 -3.54
CA GLY A 113 -36.52 -15.12 -4.31
C GLY A 113 -36.16 -16.49 -3.73
N LEU A 114 -35.12 -16.56 -2.88
CA LEU A 114 -34.64 -17.80 -2.26
C LEU A 114 -35.02 -17.90 -0.77
N LEU A 115 -35.22 -16.77 -0.11
CA LEU A 115 -35.42 -16.68 1.34
C LEU A 115 -36.42 -15.55 1.64
N PRO A 116 -37.41 -15.74 2.54
CA PRO A 116 -38.30 -14.65 2.93
C PRO A 116 -37.54 -13.56 3.69
N PRO A 117 -37.86 -12.28 3.48
CA PRO A 117 -37.15 -11.15 4.08
C PRO A 117 -37.48 -10.91 5.55
N GLU A 118 -38.42 -11.65 6.13
CA GLU A 118 -38.75 -11.54 7.55
C GLU A 118 -37.74 -12.34 8.40
N PRO A 119 -37.00 -11.69 9.33
CA PRO A 119 -36.13 -12.42 10.25
C PRO A 119 -36.95 -13.22 11.25
N LYS A 120 -36.38 -14.30 11.78
CA LYS A 120 -36.92 -14.98 12.96
C LYS A 120 -37.00 -13.97 14.12
N PRO A 121 -38.14 -13.89 14.85
CA PRO A 121 -38.25 -13.00 15.99
C PRO A 121 -37.15 -13.25 17.02
N SER A 122 -36.34 -12.22 17.32
CA SER A 122 -35.22 -12.32 18.26
C SER A 122 -34.91 -10.95 18.85
N ASN A 123 -34.66 -10.90 20.17
CA ASN A 123 -34.15 -9.71 20.85
C ASN A 123 -32.61 -9.69 20.93
N ALA A 124 -31.93 -10.65 20.29
CA ALA A 124 -30.49 -10.74 20.29
C ALA A 124 -29.85 -9.78 19.27
N THR A 125 -28.57 -9.48 19.48
CA THR A 125 -27.70 -8.78 18.51
C THR A 125 -27.47 -9.57 17.22
N TRP A 126 -27.94 -10.81 17.18
CA TRP A 126 -27.93 -11.75 16.07
C TRP A 126 -29.36 -11.97 15.57
N GLN A 127 -29.53 -11.87 14.26
CA GLN A 127 -30.81 -12.08 13.59
C GLN A 127 -30.62 -13.11 12.48
N GLU A 128 -31.40 -14.18 12.57
CA GLU A 128 -31.39 -15.28 11.62
C GLU A 128 -32.57 -15.14 10.65
N TYR A 129 -32.27 -15.21 9.36
CA TYR A 129 -33.23 -15.36 8.27
C TYR A 129 -33.11 -16.80 7.80
N ASP A 130 -34.11 -17.62 8.09
CA ASP A 130 -34.12 -19.05 7.75
C ASP A 130 -35.57 -19.53 7.67
N HIS A 131 -35.88 -20.32 6.65
CA HIS A 131 -37.20 -20.90 6.45
C HIS A 131 -37.10 -22.35 5.96
N PRO A 132 -36.74 -23.32 6.83
CA PRO A 132 -36.32 -24.66 6.40
C PRO A 132 -37.34 -25.44 5.57
N GLY A 133 -38.64 -25.15 5.74
CA GLY A 133 -39.72 -25.77 4.98
C GLY A 133 -39.91 -25.24 3.55
N GLN A 134 -39.26 -24.12 3.19
CA GLN A 134 -39.41 -23.46 1.89
C GLN A 134 -38.07 -23.06 1.26
N SER A 135 -37.05 -22.80 2.09
CA SER A 135 -35.71 -22.39 1.69
C SER A 135 -34.66 -23.36 2.19
N ARG A 136 -33.64 -23.55 1.35
CA ARG A 136 -32.39 -24.27 1.66
C ARG A 136 -31.25 -23.31 2.02
N VAL A 137 -31.59 -22.04 2.22
CA VAL A 137 -30.67 -20.93 2.49
C VAL A 137 -30.93 -20.40 3.88
N ALA A 138 -29.89 -19.96 4.57
CA ALA A 138 -30.03 -19.17 5.77
C ALA A 138 -28.98 -18.06 5.84
N ILE A 139 -29.35 -16.92 6.41
CA ILE A 139 -28.50 -15.75 6.58
C ILE A 139 -28.58 -15.32 8.04
N ASP A 140 -27.45 -15.28 8.73
CA ASP A 140 -27.33 -14.68 10.05
C ASP A 140 -26.64 -13.32 9.91
N VAL A 141 -27.27 -12.25 10.38
CA VAL A 141 -26.70 -10.91 10.40
C VAL A 141 -26.52 -10.46 11.83
N PHE A 142 -25.35 -9.93 12.15
CA PHE A 142 -25.03 -9.59 13.52
C PHE A 142 -24.27 -8.28 13.67
N ARG A 143 -24.57 -7.62 14.79
CA ARG A 143 -23.85 -6.43 15.26
C ARG A 143 -23.54 -6.61 16.74
N VAL A 144 -22.29 -6.91 17.07
CA VAL A 144 -21.86 -7.17 18.44
C VAL A 144 -21.09 -5.97 18.96
N SER A 145 -21.53 -5.37 20.07
CA SER A 145 -20.87 -4.22 20.70
C SER A 145 -19.84 -4.60 21.77
N SER A 146 -19.63 -5.89 22.04
CA SER A 146 -18.66 -6.37 23.03
C SER A 146 -17.23 -6.36 22.45
N ARG A 147 -16.22 -6.52 23.32
CA ARG A 147 -14.79 -6.69 22.95
C ARG A 147 -14.49 -8.00 22.21
N GLU A 148 -15.47 -8.54 21.49
CA GLU A 148 -15.29 -9.71 20.68
C GLU A 148 -14.44 -9.36 19.46
N SER A 149 -13.38 -10.14 19.22
CA SER A 149 -12.59 -10.03 18.00
C SER A 149 -13.33 -10.65 16.81
N SER A 150 -12.95 -10.24 15.60
CA SER A 150 -13.42 -10.86 14.35
C SER A 150 -13.15 -12.38 14.33
N THR A 151 -12.01 -12.80 14.88
CA THR A 151 -11.62 -14.21 14.97
C THR A 151 -12.51 -15.00 15.95
N SER A 152 -12.77 -14.47 17.14
CA SER A 152 -13.66 -15.15 18.10
C SER A 152 -15.10 -15.23 17.60
N SER A 153 -15.57 -14.18 16.91
CA SER A 153 -16.89 -14.15 16.26
C SER A 153 -17.01 -15.26 15.22
N PHE A 154 -15.98 -15.38 14.38
CA PHE A 154 -15.86 -16.47 13.43
C PHE A 154 -15.90 -17.84 14.13
N THR A 155 -14.97 -18.12 15.05
CA THR A 155 -14.85 -19.44 15.69
C THR A 155 -16.17 -19.90 16.33
N ARG A 156 -16.91 -19.01 16.98
CA ARG A 156 -18.20 -19.33 17.60
C ARG A 156 -19.23 -19.87 16.59
N GLY A 157 -19.29 -19.28 15.40
CA GLY A 157 -20.21 -19.71 14.35
C GLY A 157 -19.88 -21.09 13.77
N PHE A 158 -18.61 -21.48 13.80
CA PHE A 158 -18.12 -22.71 13.15
C PHE A 158 -17.93 -23.89 14.09
N GLN A 159 -17.95 -23.69 15.40
CA GLN A 159 -17.88 -24.78 16.39
C GLN A 159 -18.97 -25.85 16.22
N ALA A 160 -20.09 -25.51 15.59
CA ALA A 160 -21.20 -26.44 15.33
C ALA A 160 -21.02 -27.28 14.05
N TYR A 161 -19.95 -27.07 13.27
CA TYR A 161 -19.70 -27.77 12.01
C TYR A 161 -18.73 -28.94 12.20
N ASN A 162 -19.07 -30.08 11.59
CA ASN A 162 -18.20 -31.24 11.44
C ASN A 162 -17.71 -31.36 9.99
N ALA A 163 -16.61 -32.07 9.73
CA ALA A 163 -16.03 -32.21 8.38
C ALA A 163 -15.83 -30.86 7.66
N LEU A 164 -15.41 -29.84 8.42
CA LEU A 164 -15.19 -28.48 7.94
C LEU A 164 -14.02 -28.46 6.94
N THR A 165 -14.25 -27.92 5.76
CA THR A 165 -13.24 -27.68 4.73
C THR A 165 -13.32 -26.22 4.32
N LEU A 166 -12.25 -25.47 4.57
CA LEU A 166 -12.13 -24.08 4.12
C LEU A 166 -11.45 -24.05 2.75
N THR A 167 -12.05 -23.33 1.81
CA THR A 167 -11.43 -23.00 0.51
C THR A 167 -10.85 -21.60 0.48
N TYR A 168 -11.26 -20.75 1.41
CA TYR A 168 -10.72 -19.42 1.57
C TYR A 168 -10.81 -19.02 3.04
N LEU A 169 -9.73 -18.42 3.56
CA LEU A 169 -9.71 -17.82 4.89
C LEU A 169 -8.82 -16.57 4.86
N HIS A 170 -9.44 -15.42 5.05
CA HIS A 170 -8.78 -14.16 5.32
C HIS A 170 -8.95 -13.80 6.80
N ASN A 171 -7.86 -13.42 7.46
CA ASN A 171 -7.90 -12.92 8.82
C ASN A 171 -6.85 -11.81 9.01
N SER A 172 -7.32 -10.57 9.20
CA SER A 172 -6.48 -9.41 9.50
C SER A 172 -6.54 -8.98 10.97
N GLY A 173 -7.24 -9.73 11.82
CA GLY A 173 -7.55 -9.37 13.22
C GLY A 173 -8.79 -8.48 13.35
N SER A 174 -8.89 -7.44 12.52
CA SER A 174 -10.06 -6.54 12.42
C SER A 174 -11.08 -6.97 11.36
N GLU A 175 -10.77 -7.98 10.56
CA GLU A 175 -11.65 -8.52 9.53
C GLU A 175 -11.37 -10.01 9.37
N VAL A 176 -12.42 -10.82 9.32
CA VAL A 176 -12.35 -12.24 8.99
C VAL A 176 -13.36 -12.55 7.91
N ILE A 177 -12.88 -13.18 6.83
CA ILE A 177 -13.72 -13.75 5.78
C ILE A 177 -13.34 -15.21 5.64
N ALA A 178 -14.33 -16.09 5.54
CA ALA A 178 -14.07 -17.46 5.20
C ALA A 178 -15.17 -18.06 4.32
N GLU A 179 -14.74 -18.90 3.40
CA GLU A 179 -15.61 -19.66 2.51
C GLU A 179 -15.24 -21.14 2.64
N GLY A 180 -16.25 -22.00 2.60
CA GLY A 180 -16.01 -23.43 2.70
C GLY A 180 -17.28 -24.26 2.76
N ALA A 181 -17.10 -25.54 3.05
CA ALA A 181 -18.18 -26.49 3.24
C ALA A 181 -18.04 -27.22 4.57
N GLY A 182 -19.16 -27.62 5.16
CA GLY A 182 -19.16 -28.45 6.36
C GLY A 182 -20.52 -29.04 6.67
N ASN A 183 -20.54 -30.04 7.53
CA ASN A 183 -21.76 -30.71 7.96
C ASN A 183 -22.31 -30.06 9.23
N ARG A 184 -23.61 -29.78 9.23
CA ARG A 184 -24.36 -29.32 10.40
C ARG A 184 -25.75 -29.93 10.37
N TRP A 185 -26.27 -30.40 11.51
CA TRP A 185 -27.63 -30.95 11.62
C TRP A 185 -27.98 -32.01 10.56
N GLY A 186 -27.04 -32.90 10.22
CA GLY A 186 -27.25 -33.98 9.25
C GLY A 186 -27.21 -33.57 7.77
N ASN A 187 -27.12 -32.27 7.46
CA ASN A 187 -26.95 -31.77 6.10
C ASN A 187 -25.54 -31.21 5.89
N ARG A 188 -25.12 -31.14 4.63
CA ARG A 188 -23.88 -30.50 4.23
C ARG A 188 -24.20 -29.12 3.67
N TYR A 189 -23.54 -28.10 4.19
CA TYR A 189 -23.73 -26.72 3.77
C TYR A 189 -22.47 -26.18 3.13
N TYR A 190 -22.66 -25.42 2.06
CA TYR A 190 -21.71 -24.41 1.63
C TYR A 190 -21.95 -23.15 2.45
N PHE A 191 -20.91 -22.42 2.81
CA PHE A 191 -21.05 -21.20 3.60
C PHE A 191 -20.07 -20.11 3.19
N HIS A 192 -20.46 -18.89 3.53
CA HIS A 192 -19.61 -17.70 3.48
C HIS A 192 -19.81 -16.90 4.75
N ASN A 193 -18.73 -16.60 5.46
CA ASN A 193 -18.71 -15.71 6.61
C ASN A 193 -17.91 -14.47 6.24
N MET A 194 -18.45 -13.31 6.57
CA MET A 194 -17.72 -12.04 6.56
C MET A 194 -18.03 -11.31 7.85
N ASN A 195 -17.00 -10.89 8.57
CA ASN A 195 -17.15 -9.99 9.69
C ASN A 195 -15.97 -9.04 9.80
N PHE A 196 -16.23 -7.84 10.30
CA PHE A 196 -15.24 -6.80 10.47
C PHE A 196 -15.55 -5.93 11.67
N GLU A 197 -14.50 -5.39 12.24
CA GLU A 197 -14.57 -4.39 13.29
C GLU A 197 -15.03 -3.06 12.70
N TYR A 198 -15.97 -2.40 13.38
CA TYR A 198 -16.43 -1.06 13.07
C TYR A 198 -16.86 -0.33 14.34
N GLN A 199 -16.21 0.81 14.61
CA GLN A 199 -16.43 1.67 15.78
C GLN A 199 -16.38 0.90 17.11
N GLY A 200 -15.37 0.05 17.28
CA GLY A 200 -15.15 -0.73 18.51
C GLY A 200 -16.12 -1.90 18.74
N GLY A 201 -16.98 -2.20 17.78
CA GLY A 201 -17.81 -3.41 17.75
C GLY A 201 -17.58 -4.23 16.48
N GLN A 202 -18.23 -5.38 16.37
CA GLN A 202 -18.20 -6.24 15.19
C GLN A 202 -19.50 -6.10 14.40
N ARG A 203 -19.37 -6.10 13.08
CA ARG A 203 -20.49 -6.26 12.13
C ARG A 203 -20.18 -7.46 11.27
N GLY A 204 -21.19 -8.25 10.94
CA GLY A 204 -20.95 -9.39 10.09
C GLY A 204 -22.22 -10.03 9.56
N ILE A 205 -21.98 -10.90 8.59
CA ILE A 205 -22.96 -11.72 7.92
C ILE A 205 -22.41 -13.13 7.78
N TYR A 206 -23.27 -14.11 8.00
CA TYR A 206 -22.99 -15.51 7.80
C TYR A 206 -24.08 -16.11 6.93
N ILE A 207 -23.70 -16.57 5.74
CA ILE A 207 -24.62 -17.12 4.75
C ILE A 207 -24.31 -18.60 4.62
N ARG A 208 -25.34 -19.44 4.62
CA ARG A 208 -25.21 -20.89 4.40
C ARG A 208 -26.26 -21.39 3.42
N PHE A 209 -25.85 -22.32 2.55
CA PHE A 209 -26.67 -22.99 1.55
C PHE A 209 -26.54 -24.49 1.74
N ASP A 210 -27.66 -25.21 1.87
CA ASP A 210 -27.65 -26.66 1.75
C ASP A 210 -27.12 -27.02 0.35
N MET A 211 -26.15 -27.93 0.26
CA MET A 211 -25.60 -28.32 -1.03
C MET A 211 -26.61 -29.09 -1.89
N ARG A 212 -27.70 -29.60 -1.29
CA ARG A 212 -28.81 -30.20 -2.03
C ARG A 212 -29.85 -29.13 -2.40
N PRO A 213 -30.21 -29.00 -3.68
CA PRO A 213 -31.22 -28.05 -4.10
C PRO A 213 -32.63 -28.46 -3.59
N PRO A 214 -33.58 -27.52 -3.55
CA PRO A 214 -35.00 -27.82 -3.35
C PRO A 214 -35.51 -28.86 -4.35
N ALA A 215 -36.51 -29.67 -3.97
CA ALA A 215 -36.99 -30.82 -4.75
C ALA A 215 -37.46 -30.47 -6.18
N ASN A 216 -37.96 -29.25 -6.41
CA ASN A 216 -38.46 -28.76 -7.70
C ASN A 216 -37.53 -27.69 -8.32
N PHE A 217 -36.27 -27.66 -7.92
CA PHE A 217 -35.32 -26.69 -8.44
C PHE A 217 -35.03 -26.96 -9.91
N VAL A 218 -35.34 -25.96 -10.74
CA VAL A 218 -34.94 -25.90 -12.14
C VAL A 218 -33.91 -24.77 -12.26
N PRO A 219 -32.65 -25.07 -12.57
CA PRO A 219 -31.62 -24.05 -12.71
C PRO A 219 -31.92 -23.12 -13.91
N PRO A 220 -31.64 -21.81 -13.81
CA PRO A 220 -31.65 -20.93 -14.98
C PRO A 220 -30.76 -21.51 -16.09
N PRO A 221 -31.23 -21.59 -17.35
CA PRO A 221 -30.43 -22.15 -18.45
C PRO A 221 -29.04 -21.51 -18.60
N GLU A 222 -28.94 -20.22 -18.29
CA GLU A 222 -27.75 -19.39 -18.44
C GLU A 222 -26.62 -19.82 -17.48
N ILE A 223 -26.95 -20.37 -16.30
CA ILE A 223 -25.95 -20.86 -15.34
C ILE A 223 -25.49 -22.30 -15.66
N LEU A 224 -26.27 -23.04 -16.46
CA LEU A 224 -25.91 -24.41 -16.86
C LEU A 224 -24.68 -24.44 -17.77
N ALA A 225 -24.44 -23.38 -18.55
CA ALA A 225 -23.23 -23.27 -19.36
C ALA A 225 -21.96 -23.35 -18.48
N ALA A 226 -21.94 -22.62 -17.35
CA ALA A 226 -20.87 -22.70 -16.36
C ALA A 226 -20.83 -24.07 -15.66
N ALA A 227 -22.00 -24.62 -15.27
CA ALA A 227 -22.07 -25.90 -14.56
C ALA A 227 -21.54 -27.10 -15.36
N LYS A 228 -21.50 -26.99 -16.69
CA LYS A 228 -20.97 -28.03 -17.60
C LYS A 228 -19.45 -27.99 -17.77
N LEU A 229 -18.77 -26.93 -17.33
CA LEU A 229 -17.32 -26.86 -17.42
C LEU A 229 -16.66 -27.85 -16.47
N GLU A 230 -15.79 -28.72 -16.99
CA GLU A 230 -15.09 -29.76 -16.23
C GLU A 230 -14.28 -29.16 -15.06
N LYS A 231 -13.65 -27.99 -15.29
CA LYS A 231 -12.92 -27.24 -14.25
C LYS A 231 -13.84 -26.87 -13.06
N ILE A 232 -15.02 -26.33 -13.35
CA ILE A 232 -16.01 -25.94 -12.34
C ILE A 232 -16.57 -27.17 -11.62
N GLN A 233 -16.89 -28.24 -12.36
CA GLN A 233 -17.35 -29.50 -11.79
C GLN A 233 -16.33 -30.08 -10.80
N LYS A 234 -15.04 -30.11 -11.15
CA LYS A 234 -13.96 -30.57 -10.27
C LYS A 234 -13.84 -29.71 -9.01
N GLN A 235 -13.89 -28.38 -9.15
CA GLN A 235 -13.83 -27.46 -8.01
C GLN A 235 -15.00 -27.69 -7.03
N ILE A 236 -16.23 -27.78 -7.55
CA ILE A 236 -17.42 -28.01 -6.71
C ILE A 236 -17.42 -29.42 -6.13
N ALA A 237 -17.04 -30.44 -6.90
CA ALA A 237 -16.98 -31.83 -6.43
C ALA A 237 -15.99 -31.99 -5.24
N LYS A 238 -14.86 -31.28 -5.27
CA LYS A 238 -13.91 -31.24 -4.15
C LYS A 238 -14.59 -30.75 -2.87
N LEU A 239 -15.33 -29.65 -2.93
CA LEU A 239 -16.07 -29.10 -1.80
C LEU A 239 -17.23 -30.00 -1.35
N PHE A 240 -17.97 -30.55 -2.32
CA PHE A 240 -19.14 -31.39 -2.11
C PHE A 240 -18.80 -32.69 -1.37
N THR A 241 -17.64 -33.26 -1.64
CA THR A 241 -17.21 -34.56 -1.09
C THR A 241 -16.17 -34.45 0.03
N ALA A 242 -15.56 -33.29 0.27
CA ALA A 242 -14.46 -33.15 1.23
C ALA A 242 -14.78 -33.66 2.64
N GLY A 243 -13.94 -34.54 3.18
CA GLY A 243 -14.16 -35.12 4.51
C GLY A 243 -15.35 -36.10 4.60
N LEU A 244 -15.91 -36.54 3.46
CA LEU A 244 -16.97 -37.56 3.39
C LEU A 244 -16.48 -38.79 2.64
N ALA A 245 -16.23 -39.88 3.37
CA ALA A 245 -15.86 -41.15 2.77
C ALA A 245 -16.99 -41.70 1.89
N GLY A 246 -16.68 -42.09 0.64
CA GLY A 246 -17.63 -42.71 -0.28
C GLY A 246 -18.70 -41.77 -0.86
N ALA A 247 -18.54 -40.45 -0.72
CA ALA A 247 -19.49 -39.50 -1.30
C ALA A 247 -19.48 -39.53 -2.84
N ARG A 248 -20.67 -39.51 -3.45
CA ARG A 248 -20.81 -39.43 -4.91
C ARG A 248 -20.41 -38.05 -5.44
N ALA A 249 -20.06 -38.00 -6.73
CA ALA A 249 -19.94 -36.75 -7.45
C ALA A 249 -21.29 -36.00 -7.51
N PRO A 250 -21.29 -34.66 -7.48
CA PRO A 250 -22.52 -33.87 -7.63
C PRO A 250 -23.10 -34.01 -9.04
N THR A 251 -24.42 -33.91 -9.17
CA THR A 251 -25.11 -33.82 -10.47
C THR A 251 -24.95 -32.42 -11.06
N GLU A 252 -25.20 -32.26 -12.37
CA GLU A 252 -25.18 -30.94 -13.02
C GLU A 252 -26.09 -29.93 -12.32
N THR A 253 -27.28 -30.36 -11.88
CA THR A 253 -28.22 -29.54 -11.11
C THR A 253 -27.66 -29.11 -9.75
N GLU A 254 -26.93 -29.98 -9.04
CA GLU A 254 -26.27 -29.65 -7.78
C GLU A 254 -25.07 -28.71 -7.98
N VAL A 255 -24.36 -28.85 -9.10
CA VAL A 255 -23.30 -27.93 -9.52
C VAL A 255 -23.90 -26.55 -9.79
N ALA A 256 -24.98 -26.47 -10.59
CA ALA A 256 -25.68 -25.22 -10.86
C ALA A 256 -26.20 -24.56 -9.58
N TRP A 257 -26.78 -25.33 -8.65
CA TRP A 257 -27.20 -24.82 -7.34
C TRP A 257 -26.04 -24.25 -6.53
N SER A 258 -24.88 -24.91 -6.55
CA SER A 258 -23.67 -24.44 -5.89
C SER A 258 -23.13 -23.14 -6.52
N LEU A 259 -23.29 -22.95 -7.84
CA LEU A 259 -22.95 -21.69 -8.50
C LEU A 259 -23.90 -20.54 -8.07
N ILE A 260 -25.20 -20.82 -7.90
CA ILE A 260 -26.14 -19.83 -7.35
C ILE A 260 -25.74 -19.46 -5.91
N ALA A 261 -25.35 -20.43 -5.09
CA ALA A 261 -24.85 -20.17 -3.73
C ALA A 261 -23.64 -19.23 -3.75
N ARG A 262 -22.64 -19.51 -4.60
CA ARG A 262 -21.45 -18.65 -4.79
C ARG A 262 -21.83 -17.24 -5.26
N ALA A 263 -22.77 -17.14 -6.19
CA ALA A 263 -23.23 -15.84 -6.68
C ALA A 263 -23.88 -15.03 -5.55
N VAL A 264 -24.76 -15.65 -4.75
CA VAL A 264 -25.35 -15.01 -3.58
C VAL A 264 -24.28 -14.60 -2.58
N PHE A 265 -23.32 -15.47 -2.26
CA PHE A 265 -22.25 -15.17 -1.31
C PHE A 265 -21.45 -13.94 -1.73
N ASN A 266 -20.94 -13.95 -2.96
CA ASN A 266 -20.08 -12.89 -3.46
C ASN A 266 -20.84 -11.57 -3.60
N ILE A 267 -22.07 -11.57 -4.12
CA ILE A 267 -22.87 -10.34 -4.26
C ILE A 267 -23.25 -9.76 -2.89
N VAL A 268 -23.78 -10.60 -2.00
CA VAL A 268 -24.23 -10.14 -0.69
C VAL A 268 -23.06 -9.66 0.16
N ALA A 269 -21.93 -10.38 0.18
CA ALA A 269 -20.74 -9.96 0.92
C ALA A 269 -20.12 -8.67 0.37
N SER A 270 -20.01 -8.55 -0.96
CA SER A 270 -19.48 -7.33 -1.61
C SER A 270 -20.29 -6.10 -1.23
N ASP A 271 -21.62 -6.18 -1.35
CA ASP A 271 -22.51 -5.06 -1.05
C ASP A 271 -22.57 -4.81 0.47
N PHE A 272 -22.56 -5.85 1.32
CA PHE A 272 -22.64 -5.70 2.77
C PHE A 272 -21.46 -4.91 3.34
N TYR A 273 -20.25 -5.14 2.81
CA TYR A 273 -19.05 -4.43 3.23
C TYR A 273 -19.15 -2.92 2.97
N ASP A 274 -19.51 -2.55 1.74
CA ASP A 274 -19.64 -1.15 1.30
C ASP A 274 -20.82 -0.44 2.00
N GLN A 275 -21.91 -1.17 2.28
CA GLN A 275 -23.10 -0.58 2.89
C GLN A 275 -22.99 -0.34 4.40
N ASN A 276 -22.08 -1.03 5.09
CA ASN A 276 -22.08 -1.10 6.56
C ASN A 276 -20.76 -0.70 7.22
N GLY A 277 -19.95 0.13 6.57
CA GLY A 277 -18.93 0.88 7.31
C GLY A 277 -17.73 1.34 6.52
N TRP A 278 -17.40 0.66 5.41
CA TRP A 278 -16.17 0.97 4.67
C TRP A 278 -16.39 2.07 3.64
N GLN A 279 -15.46 3.03 3.63
CA GLN A 279 -15.39 4.04 2.58
C GLN A 279 -14.37 3.58 1.54
N GLU A 280 -14.84 3.30 0.32
CA GLU A 280 -13.95 3.08 -0.82
C GLU A 280 -13.54 4.40 -1.45
N LEU A 281 -12.24 4.61 -1.57
CA LEU A 281 -11.65 5.72 -2.32
C LEU A 281 -11.00 5.16 -3.58
N THR A 282 -11.34 5.74 -4.73
CA THR A 282 -10.75 5.35 -6.01
C THR A 282 -9.98 6.52 -6.61
N THR A 283 -8.93 6.20 -7.36
CA THR A 283 -8.14 7.22 -8.07
C THR A 283 -8.64 7.46 -9.50
N ARG A 284 -9.85 7.02 -9.86
CA ARG A 284 -10.42 7.14 -11.22
C ARG A 284 -10.37 8.57 -11.76
N GLU A 285 -10.59 9.55 -10.88
CA GLU A 285 -10.56 10.97 -11.24
C GLU A 285 -9.16 11.60 -11.17
N CYS A 286 -8.15 10.84 -10.74
CA CYS A 286 -6.74 11.25 -10.64
C CYS A 286 -5.98 11.18 -11.96
N VAL A 287 -6.65 11.46 -13.07
CA VAL A 287 -6.02 11.59 -14.38
C VAL A 287 -5.72 13.06 -14.65
N PHE A 288 -4.46 13.37 -14.94
CA PHE A 288 -3.95 14.73 -15.16
C PHE A 288 -3.60 14.95 -16.64
N GLY A 289 -4.60 15.32 -17.45
CA GLY A 289 -4.47 15.56 -18.89
C GLY A 289 -4.85 14.34 -19.77
N PRO A 290 -4.81 14.46 -21.12
CA PRO A 290 -5.05 13.31 -22.00
C PRO A 290 -3.98 12.25 -21.75
N GLN A 291 -4.35 10.97 -21.61
CA GLN A 291 -3.46 9.81 -21.35
C GLN A 291 -2.14 9.84 -22.16
N ARG A 292 -2.17 10.34 -23.41
CA ARG A 292 -0.98 10.51 -24.28
C ARG A 292 0.01 11.62 -23.87
N ARG A 293 -0.30 12.43 -22.84
CA ARG A 293 0.46 13.61 -22.40
C ARG A 293 0.97 13.54 -20.95
N ALA A 294 0.97 12.37 -20.33
CA ALA A 294 1.99 12.14 -19.30
C ALA A 294 3.34 12.28 -20.03
N ARG A 295 3.98 13.45 -19.94
CA ARG A 295 5.32 13.67 -20.52
C ARG A 295 6.18 12.50 -20.05
N ARG A 296 6.97 11.89 -20.95
CA ARG A 296 8.00 10.90 -20.57
C ARG A 296 8.67 11.39 -19.27
N GLY A 297 8.49 10.65 -18.18
CA GLY A 297 9.08 10.97 -16.87
C GLY A 297 8.17 11.54 -15.79
N GLY A 298 6.87 11.79 -16.02
CA GLY A 298 5.96 12.24 -14.96
C GLY A 298 5.67 11.16 -13.91
N VAL A 299 5.76 11.50 -12.62
CA VAL A 299 5.45 10.60 -11.50
C VAL A 299 4.08 10.96 -10.91
N ARG A 300 3.15 10.02 -10.90
CA ARG A 300 1.87 10.15 -10.19
C ARG A 300 2.04 9.64 -8.77
N VAL A 301 1.66 10.45 -7.79
CA VAL A 301 1.75 10.10 -6.37
C VAL A 301 0.36 10.19 -5.75
N VAL A 302 -0.07 9.13 -5.07
CA VAL A 302 -1.23 9.15 -4.18
C VAL A 302 -0.73 9.42 -2.77
N PHE A 303 -1.26 10.44 -2.09
CA PHE A 303 -0.78 10.82 -0.78
C PHE A 303 -1.86 10.72 0.29
N ALA A 304 -1.43 10.50 1.52
CA ALA A 304 -2.21 10.73 2.71
C ALA A 304 -1.46 11.69 3.64
N THR A 305 -2.17 12.64 4.25
CA THR A 305 -1.58 13.60 5.17
C THR A 305 -2.47 13.99 6.34
N THR A 306 -1.86 14.13 7.51
CA THR A 306 -2.47 14.67 8.74
C THR A 306 -2.12 16.16 8.95
N ARG A 307 -1.74 16.86 7.87
CA ARG A 307 -1.50 18.31 7.89
C ARG A 307 -2.82 19.07 7.75
N ALA A 308 -2.93 20.19 8.45
CA ALA A 308 -4.03 21.13 8.25
C ALA A 308 -4.02 21.69 6.83
N ILE A 309 -5.20 21.81 6.22
CA ILE A 309 -5.37 22.50 4.94
C ILE A 309 -5.35 24.01 5.22
N ALA A 310 -4.32 24.69 4.72
CA ALA A 310 -4.16 26.14 4.85
C ALA A 310 -4.87 26.90 3.71
N ASP A 311 -4.71 26.42 2.47
CA ASP A 311 -5.38 26.97 1.30
C ASP A 311 -5.95 25.82 0.44
N PRO A 312 -7.26 25.52 0.53
CA PRO A 312 -7.87 24.46 -0.26
C PRO A 312 -7.71 24.59 -1.77
N LYS A 313 -7.43 25.80 -2.27
CA LYS A 313 -7.18 26.09 -3.71
C LYS A 313 -5.70 26.29 -4.01
N GLY A 314 -4.84 26.17 -2.99
CA GLY A 314 -3.41 26.33 -3.08
C GLY A 314 -2.75 25.22 -3.88
N ASP A 315 -1.49 25.42 -4.19
CA ASP A 315 -0.65 24.41 -4.81
C ASP A 315 0.07 23.53 -3.76
N MET A 316 0.96 22.67 -4.21
CA MET A 316 1.78 21.79 -3.35
C MET A 316 2.63 22.50 -2.28
N THR A 317 2.84 23.82 -2.38
CA THR A 317 3.62 24.60 -1.41
C THR A 317 2.73 25.32 -0.40
N THR A 318 1.46 25.54 -0.73
CA THR A 318 0.55 26.42 0.02
C THR A 318 -0.68 25.69 0.56
N MET A 319 -1.09 24.57 -0.05
CA MET A 319 -2.31 23.86 0.33
C MET A 319 -2.25 23.29 1.74
N PHE A 320 -1.12 22.71 2.12
CA PHE A 320 -0.95 22.04 3.42
C PHE A 320 0.03 22.79 4.32
N ALA A 321 -0.40 23.07 5.54
CA ALA A 321 0.42 23.70 6.57
C ALA A 321 1.47 22.73 7.17
N ASN A 322 2.36 23.28 7.99
CA ASN A 322 3.22 22.54 8.91
C ASN A 322 2.56 22.37 10.31
N ALA A 323 1.22 22.40 10.35
CA ALA A 323 0.42 22.27 11.56
C ALA A 323 -0.42 20.99 11.50
N PRO A 324 -0.66 20.32 12.65
CA PRO A 324 -1.46 19.10 12.70
C PRO A 324 -2.94 19.36 12.41
N SER A 325 -3.60 18.29 11.97
CA SER A 325 -5.03 18.19 11.70
C SER A 325 -5.59 16.98 12.43
N ASP A 326 -6.79 17.12 12.98
CA ASP A 326 -7.60 16.04 13.53
C ASP A 326 -8.25 15.16 12.46
N LYS A 327 -7.94 15.42 11.18
CA LYS A 327 -8.44 14.72 10.00
C LYS A 327 -7.32 14.21 9.11
N LEU A 328 -7.56 13.07 8.47
CA LEU A 328 -6.74 12.49 7.41
C LEU A 328 -7.22 12.96 6.04
N THR A 329 -6.35 13.61 5.29
CA THR A 329 -6.62 14.00 3.90
C THR A 329 -5.95 13.02 2.94
N ILE A 330 -6.71 12.46 1.99
CA ILE A 330 -6.18 11.58 0.94
C ILE A 330 -6.43 12.22 -0.42
N GLY A 331 -5.39 12.26 -1.24
CA GLY A 331 -5.42 12.89 -2.55
C GLY A 331 -4.40 12.30 -3.50
N CYS A 332 -4.32 12.89 -4.68
CA CYS A 332 -3.37 12.51 -5.71
C CYS A 332 -2.77 13.75 -6.37
N ILE A 333 -1.54 13.59 -6.86
CA ILE A 333 -0.76 14.65 -7.47
C ILE A 333 0.10 14.10 -8.60
N GLN A 334 0.19 14.82 -9.71
CA GLN A 334 1.14 14.52 -10.80
C GLN A 334 2.35 15.45 -10.69
N VAL A 335 3.53 14.87 -10.47
CA VAL A 335 4.79 15.60 -10.49
C VAL A 335 5.47 15.38 -11.84
N ASN A 336 5.73 16.46 -12.56
CA ASN A 336 6.49 16.41 -13.81
C ASN A 336 7.92 16.89 -13.55
N PRO A 337 8.89 15.99 -13.43
CA PRO A 337 10.27 16.39 -13.23
C PRO A 337 10.86 16.98 -14.51
N ARG A 338 11.83 17.89 -14.35
CA ARG A 338 12.69 18.33 -15.46
C ARG A 338 13.85 17.35 -15.59
N MET A 339 13.83 16.50 -16.61
CA MET A 339 14.95 15.62 -16.93
C MET A 339 16.04 16.41 -17.66
N SER A 340 17.25 16.45 -17.13
CA SER A 340 18.46 16.89 -17.84
C SER A 340 19.36 15.67 -18.06
N LEU A 341 19.39 15.16 -19.28
CA LEU A 341 20.26 14.06 -19.69
C LEU A 341 21.58 14.66 -20.20
N SER A 342 22.67 14.52 -19.44
CA SER A 342 24.01 14.71 -20.01
C SER A 342 24.44 13.41 -20.67
N SER A 343 24.54 13.41 -22.00
CA SER A 343 25.18 12.33 -22.76
C SER A 343 26.64 12.22 -22.33
N GLY A 344 27.07 11.06 -21.82
CA GLY A 344 28.51 10.86 -21.58
C GLY A 344 28.96 9.69 -20.70
N ASN A 345 28.18 9.18 -19.75
CA ASN A 345 28.66 8.11 -18.84
C ASN A 345 27.79 6.85 -18.94
N ASN A 346 28.35 5.80 -19.55
CA ASN A 346 27.66 4.55 -19.91
C ASN A 346 27.63 3.50 -18.78
N THR A 347 28.21 3.78 -17.61
CA THR A 347 28.23 2.85 -16.47
C THR A 347 26.89 2.78 -15.72
N TYR A 348 26.02 3.78 -15.90
CA TYR A 348 24.67 3.80 -15.33
C TYR A 348 23.69 4.39 -16.34
N ARG A 349 22.88 3.54 -17.00
CA ARG A 349 21.75 4.02 -17.82
C ARG A 349 20.76 4.75 -16.92
N GLY A 350 20.76 6.09 -16.97
CA GLY A 350 19.70 6.92 -16.38
C GLY A 350 20.06 7.74 -15.14
N ALA A 351 21.35 8.02 -14.88
CA ALA A 351 21.74 8.89 -13.77
C ALA A 351 21.07 10.29 -13.88
N TRP A 352 20.12 10.55 -13.00
CA TRP A 352 19.48 11.84 -12.81
C TRP A 352 20.52 12.91 -12.46
N GLN A 353 20.74 13.87 -13.36
CA GLN A 353 21.53 15.08 -13.10
C GLN A 353 20.59 16.30 -13.06
N GLY A 354 19.80 16.43 -12.00
CA GLY A 354 18.99 17.64 -11.78
C GLY A 354 17.96 17.48 -10.68
N GLY A 355 17.79 18.50 -9.83
CA GLY A 355 16.73 18.49 -8.83
C GLY A 355 15.36 18.40 -9.49
N ALA A 356 14.52 17.45 -9.06
CA ALA A 356 13.12 17.44 -9.45
C ALA A 356 12.45 18.69 -8.87
N ARG A 357 12.31 19.78 -9.62
CA ARG A 357 11.32 20.80 -9.24
C ARG A 357 9.99 20.30 -9.76
N ALA A 358 9.06 20.00 -8.86
CA ALA A 358 7.68 19.74 -9.21
C ALA A 358 7.11 21.04 -9.80
N ALA A 359 7.29 21.27 -11.09
CA ALA A 359 7.15 22.62 -11.64
C ALA A 359 5.70 22.98 -12.00
N ASN A 360 4.73 22.05 -11.91
CA ASN A 360 3.33 22.25 -12.31
C ASN A 360 2.43 21.12 -11.77
N ALA A 361 2.47 20.87 -10.46
CA ALA A 361 1.72 19.75 -9.88
C ALA A 361 0.28 20.17 -9.57
N ARG A 362 -0.69 19.45 -10.13
CA ARG A 362 -2.12 19.62 -9.83
C ARG A 362 -2.48 18.66 -8.70
N ILE A 363 -3.12 19.16 -7.65
CA ILE A 363 -3.63 18.35 -6.54
C ILE A 363 -5.11 18.08 -6.77
N LYS A 364 -5.55 16.84 -6.52
CA LYS A 364 -6.96 16.48 -6.42
C LYS A 364 -7.15 15.71 -5.11
N LEU A 365 -8.13 16.11 -4.30
CA LEU A 365 -8.54 15.32 -3.15
C LEU A 365 -9.47 14.19 -3.62
N LEU A 366 -9.35 13.01 -3.03
CA LEU A 366 -10.23 11.88 -3.36
C LEU A 366 -11.60 12.00 -2.68
N THR A 367 -11.62 12.68 -1.54
CA THR A 367 -12.80 12.90 -0.70
C THR A 367 -12.55 14.07 0.24
N ASP A 368 -13.58 14.49 0.96
CA ASP A 368 -13.44 15.44 2.06
C ASP A 368 -12.54 14.85 3.17
N PRO A 369 -11.81 15.68 3.94
CA PRO A 369 -10.95 15.19 5.00
C PRO A 369 -11.67 14.26 5.98
N ILE A 370 -11.10 13.08 6.19
CA ILE A 370 -11.69 11.96 6.93
C ILE A 370 -11.40 12.13 8.42
N ASP A 371 -12.41 11.95 9.26
CA ASP A 371 -12.23 11.96 10.71
C ASP A 371 -11.35 10.79 11.15
N ARG A 372 -10.36 11.06 12.01
CA ARG A 372 -9.39 10.06 12.48
C ARG A 372 -10.02 8.91 13.27
N SER A 373 -11.22 9.07 13.82
CA SER A 373 -11.97 7.96 14.43
C SER A 373 -12.49 6.93 13.41
N THR A 374 -12.53 7.31 12.13
CA THR A 374 -13.07 6.47 11.03
C THR A 374 -12.05 6.08 9.97
N GLU A 375 -10.82 6.61 10.04
CA GLU A 375 -9.76 6.39 9.04
C GLU A 375 -9.38 4.92 8.83
N ASN A 376 -9.55 4.08 9.86
CA ASN A 376 -9.29 2.63 9.77
C ASN A 376 -10.25 1.91 8.83
N TYR A 377 -11.40 2.51 8.50
CA TYR A 377 -12.46 1.96 7.66
C TYR A 377 -12.39 2.45 6.22
N VAL A 378 -11.19 2.83 5.76
CA VAL A 378 -10.94 3.26 4.38
C VAL A 378 -10.28 2.14 3.58
N ARG A 379 -10.76 1.94 2.35
CA ARG A 379 -10.11 1.12 1.32
C ARG A 379 -9.69 2.03 0.17
N LEU A 380 -8.44 1.91 -0.27
CA LEU A 380 -7.92 2.70 -1.38
C LEU A 380 -7.69 1.79 -2.59
N VAL A 381 -8.34 2.08 -3.71
CA VAL A 381 -8.18 1.33 -4.97
C VAL A 381 -7.58 2.25 -6.02
N ASP A 382 -6.30 2.04 -6.34
CA ASP A 382 -5.58 2.93 -7.26
C ASP A 382 -5.81 2.56 -8.74
N THR A 383 -7.03 2.79 -9.23
CA THR A 383 -7.47 2.46 -10.60
C THR A 383 -6.76 3.26 -11.70
N ALA A 384 -6.06 4.34 -11.38
CA ALA A 384 -5.30 5.14 -12.35
C ALA A 384 -3.86 4.67 -12.58
N ALA A 385 -3.37 3.68 -11.83
CA ALA A 385 -2.09 3.03 -12.12
C ALA A 385 -2.22 2.06 -13.30
N ALA A 386 -1.08 1.70 -13.91
CA ALA A 386 -1.05 0.59 -14.86
C ALA A 386 -1.62 -0.68 -14.21
N GLU A 387 -2.28 -1.49 -15.00
CA GLU A 387 -3.09 -2.58 -14.49
C GLU A 387 -2.20 -3.68 -13.87
N ASP A 388 -1.12 -4.01 -14.57
CA ASP A 388 -0.06 -4.93 -14.16
C ASP A 388 0.85 -4.39 -13.04
N ALA A 389 0.62 -3.16 -12.56
CA ALA A 389 1.34 -2.56 -11.44
C ALA A 389 0.95 -3.23 -10.12
N THR A 390 1.45 -4.44 -9.94
CA THR A 390 1.33 -5.27 -8.74
C THR A 390 2.31 -4.88 -7.64
N HIS A 391 3.28 -4.05 -7.99
CA HIS A 391 4.22 -3.43 -7.07
C HIS A 391 3.72 -2.03 -6.67
N ALA A 392 3.89 -1.71 -5.41
CA ALA A 392 3.61 -0.40 -4.84
C ALA A 392 4.82 0.08 -4.03
N LEU A 393 5.11 1.37 -4.12
CA LEU A 393 6.12 2.05 -3.32
C LEU A 393 5.43 3.01 -2.36
N LEU A 394 5.71 2.91 -1.06
CA LEU A 394 5.33 3.90 -0.06
C LEU A 394 6.56 4.67 0.43
N VAL A 395 6.54 6.00 0.32
CA VAL A 395 7.57 6.87 0.87
C VAL A 395 7.07 7.60 2.11
N ILE A 396 7.85 7.54 3.20
CA ILE A 396 7.56 8.16 4.49
C ILE A 396 8.72 9.08 4.85
N HIS A 397 8.44 10.40 4.91
CA HIS A 397 9.47 11.40 5.22
C HIS A 397 9.84 11.47 6.71
N GLY A 398 10.96 12.13 6.99
CA GLY A 398 11.50 12.35 8.33
C GLY A 398 11.14 13.71 8.93
N TYR A 399 11.94 14.10 9.92
CA TYR A 399 11.80 15.39 10.62
C TYR A 399 12.23 16.57 9.71
N ASN A 400 11.78 17.77 10.06
CA ASN A 400 12.08 19.02 9.35
C ASN A 400 11.77 18.99 7.85
N ASN A 401 10.62 18.42 7.47
CA ASN A 401 10.12 18.42 6.08
C ASN A 401 8.76 19.11 5.97
N SER A 402 8.59 19.94 4.95
CA SER A 402 7.27 20.35 4.46
C SER A 402 6.62 19.29 3.58
N PHE A 403 5.32 19.44 3.30
CA PHE A 403 4.62 18.60 2.33
C PHE A 403 5.31 18.61 0.95
N TYR A 404 5.75 19.78 0.48
CA TYR A 404 6.46 19.93 -0.78
C TYR A 404 7.78 19.14 -0.82
N GLU A 405 8.59 19.21 0.25
CA GLU A 405 9.87 18.49 0.32
C GLU A 405 9.67 16.98 0.37
N ALA A 406 8.67 16.51 1.11
CA ALA A 406 8.28 15.10 1.12
C ALA A 406 7.88 14.62 -0.29
N LEU A 407 7.05 15.40 -0.99
CA LEU A 407 6.62 15.08 -2.34
C LEU A 407 7.78 15.09 -3.33
N GLN A 408 8.70 16.06 -3.19
CA GLN A 408 9.90 16.16 -4.01
C GLN A 408 10.79 14.92 -3.85
N ALA A 409 11.02 14.48 -2.62
CA ALA A 409 11.76 13.26 -2.33
C ALA A 409 11.09 12.02 -2.94
N THR A 410 9.77 11.87 -2.78
CA THR A 410 9.02 10.76 -3.40
C THR A 410 9.17 10.77 -4.92
N ALA A 411 9.07 11.94 -5.56
CA ALA A 411 9.21 12.08 -7.00
C ALA A 411 10.64 11.79 -7.50
N GLN A 412 11.68 12.16 -6.73
CA GLN A 412 13.07 11.83 -7.05
C GLN A 412 13.33 10.33 -6.95
N ILE A 413 12.83 9.68 -5.89
CA ILE A 413 12.97 8.24 -5.68
C ILE A 413 12.25 7.46 -6.79
N ALA A 414 10.96 7.71 -7.00
CA ALA A 414 10.18 6.97 -7.99
C ALA A 414 10.58 7.32 -9.44
N GLY A 415 10.80 8.62 -9.72
CA GLY A 415 11.09 9.11 -11.07
C GLY A 415 12.48 8.75 -11.57
N GLY A 416 13.47 8.62 -10.69
CA GLY A 416 14.80 8.14 -11.08
C GLY A 416 14.93 6.64 -11.23
N ALA A 417 14.11 5.88 -10.51
CA ALA A 417 13.98 4.46 -10.74
C ALA A 417 13.17 4.10 -12.00
N ASP A 418 12.51 5.09 -12.65
CA ASP A 418 11.47 4.84 -13.65
C ASP A 418 10.44 3.81 -13.13
N TYR A 419 10.05 3.98 -11.85
CA TYR A 419 9.27 3.00 -11.12
C TYR A 419 7.91 2.78 -11.80
N LYS A 420 7.66 1.53 -12.22
CA LYS A 420 6.45 1.15 -12.97
C LYS A 420 5.23 0.87 -12.08
N GLY A 421 5.47 0.71 -10.78
CA GLY A 421 4.44 0.42 -9.81
C GLY A 421 3.62 1.63 -9.38
N ARG A 422 2.70 1.40 -8.44
CA ARG A 422 1.90 2.43 -7.75
C ARG A 422 2.82 3.22 -6.80
N VAL A 423 2.68 4.54 -6.74
CA VAL A 423 3.53 5.37 -5.85
C VAL A 423 2.67 6.10 -4.83
N TYR A 424 2.96 5.84 -3.57
CA TYR A 424 2.29 6.38 -2.40
C TYR A 424 3.25 7.24 -1.56
N MET A 425 2.70 8.27 -0.91
CA MET A 425 3.42 9.10 0.04
C MET A 425 2.59 9.28 1.31
N PHE A 426 3.22 9.12 2.48
CA PHE A 426 2.62 9.56 3.73
C PHE A 426 3.33 10.83 4.23
N SER A 427 2.56 11.87 4.53
CA SER A 427 3.10 13.12 5.09
C SER A 427 2.45 13.51 6.41
N TRP A 428 3.26 13.64 7.46
CA TRP A 428 2.85 14.10 8.78
C TRP A 428 3.34 15.54 9.01
N PRO A 429 2.74 16.30 9.95
CA PRO A 429 2.92 17.74 10.09
C PRO A 429 4.26 18.10 10.76
N SER A 430 5.38 17.80 10.10
CA SER A 430 6.66 18.32 10.54
C SER A 430 6.69 19.85 10.42
N VAL A 431 7.20 20.50 11.46
CA VAL A 431 7.19 21.95 11.66
C VAL A 431 8.20 22.70 10.79
N ARG A 432 9.05 21.98 10.03
CA ARG A 432 10.11 22.53 9.19
C ARG A 432 11.02 23.50 9.96
N SER A 433 11.40 23.11 11.18
CA SER A 433 12.38 23.82 11.98
C SER A 433 13.31 22.84 12.70
N PRO A 434 14.64 22.93 12.50
CA PRO A 434 15.60 22.03 13.13
C PRO A 434 15.59 22.11 14.67
N LEU A 435 15.23 23.28 15.23
CA LEU A 435 15.19 23.50 16.67
C LEU A 435 13.96 22.90 17.37
N ARG A 436 12.96 22.44 16.61
CA ARG A 436 11.66 21.97 17.14
C ARG A 436 11.51 20.46 17.04
N TYR A 437 12.62 19.73 17.24
CA TYR A 437 12.65 18.26 17.14
C TYR A 437 11.61 17.57 18.04
N LEU A 438 11.45 18.01 19.30
CA LEU A 438 10.49 17.40 20.22
C LEU A 438 9.04 17.55 19.73
N GLN A 439 8.71 18.71 19.17
CA GLN A 439 7.39 18.92 18.58
C GLN A 439 7.18 18.07 17.34
N ASP A 440 8.21 17.89 16.50
CA ASP A 440 8.14 16.94 15.39
C ASP A 440 7.93 15.51 15.90
N ALA A 441 8.56 15.13 17.01
CA ALA A 441 8.36 13.82 17.62
C ALA A 441 6.92 13.60 18.10
N ASP A 442 6.32 14.60 18.75
CA ASP A 442 4.93 14.57 19.20
C ASP A 442 3.97 14.54 18.00
N ASN A 443 4.17 15.42 17.02
CA ASN A 443 3.36 15.46 15.79
C ASN A 443 3.43 14.14 15.00
N ALA A 444 4.62 13.54 14.91
CA ALA A 444 4.80 12.26 14.24
C ALA A 444 4.19 11.11 15.05
N GLU A 445 4.20 11.18 16.38
CA GLU A 445 3.51 10.22 17.26
C GLU A 445 2.00 10.32 17.10
N GLU A 446 1.48 11.55 17.06
CA GLU A 446 0.08 11.82 16.79
C GLU A 446 -0.35 11.19 15.46
N ALA A 447 0.50 11.23 14.42
CA ALA A 447 0.19 10.70 13.09
C ALA A 447 0.29 9.16 12.93
N GLU A 448 0.71 8.41 13.96
CA GLU A 448 0.95 6.95 13.86
C GLU A 448 -0.29 6.17 13.47
N GLY A 449 -1.45 6.49 14.07
CA GLY A 449 -2.72 5.86 13.73
C GLY A 449 -3.08 6.03 12.25
N SER A 450 -2.89 7.23 11.72
CA SER A 450 -3.18 7.55 10.32
C SER A 450 -2.18 6.88 9.36
N LEU A 451 -0.91 6.73 9.75
CA LEU A 451 0.05 5.95 8.97
C LEU A 451 -0.36 4.47 8.91
N GLN A 452 -0.75 3.89 10.04
CA GLN A 452 -1.25 2.52 10.10
C GLN A 452 -2.49 2.34 9.22
N ALA A 453 -3.47 3.24 9.33
CA ALA A 453 -4.68 3.23 8.54
C ALA A 453 -4.40 3.36 7.04
N PHE A 454 -3.46 4.24 6.65
CA PHE A 454 -3.09 4.41 5.25
C PHE A 454 -2.39 3.18 4.67
N ILE A 455 -1.44 2.56 5.41
CA ILE A 455 -0.82 1.31 4.98
C ILE A 455 -1.89 0.22 4.85
N ALA A 456 -2.81 0.10 5.81
CA ALA A 456 -3.91 -0.86 5.74
C ALA A 456 -4.82 -0.60 4.52
N ALA A 457 -5.15 0.66 4.23
CA ALA A 457 -5.95 1.05 3.06
C ALA A 457 -5.26 0.67 1.73
N ILE A 458 -3.93 0.83 1.63
CA ILE A 458 -3.12 0.39 0.49
C ILE A 458 -3.11 -1.13 0.39
N LEU A 459 -2.84 -1.84 1.49
CA LEU A 459 -2.77 -3.31 1.50
C LEU A 459 -4.13 -3.99 1.26
N ARG A 460 -5.24 -3.25 1.31
CA ARG A 460 -6.58 -3.70 0.92
C ARG A 460 -6.86 -3.53 -0.58
N ASP A 461 -5.97 -2.89 -1.34
CA ASP A 461 -5.99 -2.96 -2.80
C ASP A 461 -5.57 -4.36 -3.23
N ASN A 462 -6.47 -5.07 -3.90
CA ASN A 462 -6.22 -6.45 -4.31
C ASN A 462 -5.23 -6.54 -5.48
N ASN A 463 -5.00 -5.43 -6.19
CA ASN A 463 -4.00 -5.36 -7.25
C ASN A 463 -2.58 -5.33 -6.69
N ILE A 464 -2.38 -4.94 -5.44
CA ILE A 464 -1.05 -4.87 -4.82
C ILE A 464 -0.65 -6.26 -4.30
N ARG A 465 0.52 -6.72 -4.73
CA ARG A 465 1.19 -7.97 -4.33
C ARG A 465 2.49 -7.72 -3.61
N THR A 466 3.19 -6.64 -3.95
CA THR A 466 4.45 -6.26 -3.32
C THR A 466 4.37 -4.82 -2.86
N LEU A 467 4.60 -4.56 -1.57
CA LEU A 467 4.75 -3.20 -1.04
C LEU A 467 6.22 -2.95 -0.70
N ASP A 468 6.87 -2.11 -1.48
CA ASP A 468 8.17 -1.50 -1.20
C ASP A 468 7.96 -0.27 -0.31
N ILE A 469 8.85 -0.05 0.65
CA ILE A 469 8.74 1.08 1.59
C ILE A 469 10.09 1.77 1.71
N VAL A 470 10.11 3.09 1.55
CA VAL A 470 11.27 3.93 1.86
C VAL A 470 10.88 4.85 3.02
N ALA A 471 11.47 4.63 4.18
CA ALA A 471 11.25 5.45 5.36
C ALA A 471 12.54 6.16 5.76
N HIS A 472 12.42 7.47 6.05
CA HIS A 472 13.54 8.31 6.44
C HIS A 472 13.44 8.70 7.91
N SER A 473 14.53 8.58 8.67
CA SER A 473 14.68 9.17 10.01
C SER A 473 13.54 8.84 10.97
N MET A 474 12.87 9.86 11.51
CA MET A 474 11.72 9.73 12.40
C MET A 474 10.56 8.97 11.72
N GLY A 475 10.41 9.06 10.41
CA GLY A 475 9.48 8.22 9.63
C GLY A 475 9.81 6.72 9.74
N SER A 476 11.10 6.35 9.84
CA SER A 476 11.52 4.96 10.12
C SER A 476 11.05 4.48 11.48
N GLN A 477 11.09 5.37 12.48
CA GLN A 477 10.59 5.07 13.82
C GLN A 477 9.09 4.80 13.79
N LYS A 478 8.32 5.63 13.07
CA LYS A 478 6.86 5.48 12.96
C LYS A 478 6.49 4.20 12.20
N LEU A 479 7.16 3.92 11.09
CA LEU A 479 7.03 2.65 10.38
C LEU A 479 7.26 1.46 11.33
N MET A 480 8.36 1.48 12.09
CA MET A 480 8.70 0.40 13.03
C MET A 480 7.69 0.19 14.16
N ARG A 481 6.95 1.24 14.55
CA ARG A 481 5.87 1.18 15.55
C ARG A 481 4.60 0.57 14.97
N VAL A 482 4.17 0.99 13.77
CA VAL A 482 2.92 0.52 13.15
C VAL A 482 3.04 -0.84 12.46
N MET A 483 4.27 -1.29 12.17
CA MET A 483 4.50 -2.55 11.46
C MET A 483 3.79 -3.73 12.14
N GLY A 484 3.74 -3.77 13.48
CA GLY A 484 3.05 -4.81 14.26
C GLY A 484 1.63 -5.09 13.78
N SER A 485 0.87 -4.02 13.53
CA SER A 485 -0.53 -4.05 13.13
C SER A 485 -0.72 -4.47 11.66
N ILE A 486 0.24 -4.21 10.77
CA ILE A 486 0.11 -4.58 9.34
C ILE A 486 0.46 -6.04 9.08
N ARG A 487 1.18 -6.70 10.01
CA ARG A 487 1.56 -8.12 9.86
C ARG A 487 0.34 -9.02 9.71
N SER A 488 -0.74 -8.78 10.43
CA SER A 488 -1.95 -9.59 10.32
C SER A 488 -2.56 -9.50 8.91
N ILE A 489 -2.54 -8.32 8.29
CA ILE A 489 -2.99 -8.12 6.91
C ILE A 489 -2.11 -8.89 5.93
N LEU A 490 -0.78 -8.83 6.11
CA LEU A 490 0.19 -9.57 5.28
C LEU A 490 0.01 -11.09 5.42
N ASP A 491 -0.11 -11.59 6.65
CA ASP A 491 -0.28 -13.03 6.91
C ASP A 491 -1.63 -13.54 6.41
N GLY A 492 -2.71 -12.75 6.52
CA GLY A 492 -4.04 -13.10 6.07
C GLY A 492 -4.26 -13.12 4.55
N ARG A 493 -3.35 -12.53 3.75
CA ARG A 493 -3.40 -12.56 2.27
C ARG A 493 -2.38 -13.50 1.63
N ARG A 494 -1.65 -14.28 2.43
CA ARG A 494 -0.64 -15.24 1.94
C ARG A 494 -1.20 -16.58 1.47
N GLN A 495 -2.43 -16.94 1.84
CA GLN A 495 -2.92 -18.32 1.74
C GLN A 495 -3.35 -18.74 0.33
N ASP A 496 -3.84 -17.86 -0.56
CA ASP A 496 -4.19 -18.27 -1.93
C ASP A 496 -3.87 -17.19 -3.00
N GLU A 497 -3.13 -17.62 -4.02
CA GLU A 497 -2.91 -16.98 -5.33
C GLU A 497 -2.38 -15.52 -5.36
N GLY A 498 -1.14 -15.37 -4.91
CA GLY A 498 -0.28 -14.20 -5.11
C GLY A 498 0.06 -13.54 -3.77
N THR A 499 1.13 -14.02 -3.13
CA THR A 499 1.51 -13.66 -1.77
C THR A 499 1.75 -12.16 -1.64
N LEU A 500 0.80 -11.45 -1.01
CA LEU A 500 1.05 -10.09 -0.55
C LEU A 500 2.27 -10.13 0.36
N ARG A 501 3.33 -9.39 0.00
CA ARG A 501 4.57 -9.34 0.76
C ARG A 501 5.13 -7.93 0.83
N LEU A 502 5.99 -7.71 1.81
CA LEU A 502 6.87 -6.55 1.74
C LEU A 502 7.99 -6.90 0.74
N GLY A 503 8.23 -6.01 -0.21
CA GLY A 503 9.33 -6.18 -1.14
C GLY A 503 10.61 -5.64 -0.53
N GLN A 504 10.95 -4.44 -0.95
CA GLN A 504 12.15 -3.69 -0.60
C GLN A 504 11.82 -2.71 0.53
N VAL A 505 12.39 -2.93 1.72
CA VAL A 505 12.21 -2.01 2.85
C VAL A 505 13.51 -1.25 3.10
N VAL A 506 13.51 0.03 2.79
CA VAL A 506 14.64 0.94 2.95
C VAL A 506 14.45 1.79 4.19
N PHE A 507 15.43 1.74 5.08
CA PHE A 507 15.57 2.63 6.22
C PHE A 507 16.71 3.61 5.96
N ALA A 508 16.39 4.86 5.68
CA ALA A 508 17.38 5.91 5.48
C ALA A 508 17.61 6.66 6.81
N ALA A 509 18.82 6.53 7.37
CA ALA A 509 19.21 7.15 8.64
C ALA A 509 18.18 6.96 9.77
N PRO A 510 17.76 5.72 10.11
CA PRO A 510 16.64 5.47 11.02
C PRO A 510 16.87 6.04 12.43
N ASP A 511 15.95 6.90 12.88
CA ASP A 511 15.96 7.49 14.23
C ASP A 511 15.24 6.60 15.25
N VAL A 512 15.81 5.41 15.47
CA VAL A 512 15.32 4.41 16.42
C VAL A 512 16.48 4.00 17.31
N SER A 513 16.23 3.69 18.59
CA SER A 513 17.28 3.07 19.42
C SER A 513 17.83 1.82 18.73
N ALA A 514 19.15 1.69 18.65
CA ALA A 514 19.83 0.57 17.99
C ALA A 514 19.38 -0.79 18.55
N SER A 515 19.21 -0.90 19.87
CA SER A 515 18.75 -2.13 20.52
C SER A 515 17.30 -2.47 20.13
N VAL A 516 16.40 -1.49 20.18
CA VAL A 516 14.99 -1.65 19.81
C VAL A 516 14.86 -2.01 18.33
N PHE A 517 15.63 -1.34 17.46
CA PHE A 517 15.64 -1.61 16.03
C PHE A 517 16.11 -3.03 15.76
N ASN A 518 17.22 -3.47 16.35
CA ASN A 518 17.76 -4.81 16.15
C ASN A 518 16.77 -5.90 16.60
N THR A 519 16.11 -5.73 17.75
CA THR A 519 15.07 -6.66 18.20
C THR A 519 13.91 -6.75 17.20
N LYS A 520 13.40 -5.61 16.72
CA LYS A 520 12.25 -5.60 15.82
C LYS A 520 12.62 -6.11 14.43
N ILE A 521 13.73 -5.63 13.85
CA ILE A 521 14.08 -5.91 12.45
C ILE A 521 14.32 -7.41 12.20
N ASN A 522 14.82 -8.16 13.17
CA ASN A 522 14.99 -9.62 13.06
C ASN A 522 13.66 -10.37 12.88
N THR A 523 12.54 -9.76 13.27
CA THR A 523 11.18 -10.27 13.00
C THR A 523 10.69 -9.79 11.64
N TRP A 524 10.84 -8.50 11.34
CA TRP A 524 10.30 -7.87 10.13
C TRP A 524 11.02 -8.27 8.85
N ALA A 525 12.32 -8.50 8.91
CA ALA A 525 13.10 -8.91 7.76
C ALA A 525 12.54 -10.21 7.15
N LYS A 526 11.89 -11.09 7.94
CA LYS A 526 11.25 -12.31 7.44
C LYS A 526 10.00 -12.06 6.59
N LEU A 527 9.42 -10.86 6.67
CA LEU A 527 8.24 -10.45 5.90
C LEU A 527 8.61 -9.66 4.64
N ALA A 528 9.86 -9.19 4.56
CA ALA A 528 10.42 -8.45 3.44
C ALA A 528 11.28 -9.34 2.55
N GLU A 529 11.33 -9.08 1.25
CA GLU A 529 12.32 -9.69 0.37
C GLU A 529 13.73 -9.22 0.74
N ARG A 530 13.89 -7.92 0.95
CA ARG A 530 15.18 -7.30 1.30
C ARG A 530 14.95 -6.07 2.16
N VAL A 531 15.81 -5.92 3.17
CA VAL A 531 15.92 -4.70 3.97
C VAL A 531 17.27 -4.06 3.68
N THR A 532 17.26 -2.76 3.37
CA THR A 532 18.49 -1.97 3.23
C THR A 532 18.48 -0.84 4.27
N ILE A 533 19.55 -0.73 5.05
CA ILE A 533 19.70 0.28 6.09
C ILE A 533 20.87 1.18 5.71
N TYR A 534 20.60 2.47 5.54
CA TYR A 534 21.65 3.46 5.35
C TYR A 534 21.98 4.12 6.69
N THR A 535 23.24 4.02 7.12
CA THR A 535 23.75 4.58 8.39
C THR A 535 24.79 5.64 8.13
N SER A 536 25.08 6.47 9.13
CA SER A 536 26.11 7.50 9.01
C SER A 536 26.79 7.79 10.34
N GLY A 537 28.11 7.77 10.31
CA GLY A 537 28.98 8.30 11.34
C GLY A 537 29.00 9.83 11.26
N GLY A 538 28.46 10.49 12.30
CA GLY A 538 28.45 11.96 12.38
C GLY A 538 27.17 12.66 11.90
N ASP A 539 26.04 11.97 11.77
CA ASP A 539 24.75 12.62 11.54
C ASP A 539 24.34 13.44 12.79
N TRP A 540 24.39 14.77 12.67
CA TRP A 540 24.14 15.69 13.78
C TRP A 540 22.73 15.57 14.36
N VAL A 541 21.75 15.14 13.56
CA VAL A 541 20.36 14.97 13.99
C VAL A 541 20.22 13.70 14.80
N LEU A 542 20.85 12.61 14.36
CA LEU A 542 20.85 11.38 15.13
C LEU A 542 21.66 11.53 16.41
N TRP A 543 22.73 12.34 16.39
CA TRP A 543 23.43 12.76 17.59
C TRP A 543 22.53 13.60 18.51
N LEU A 544 21.79 14.58 17.99
CA LEU A 544 20.85 15.39 18.77
C LEU A 544 19.71 14.54 19.35
N SER A 545 19.15 13.61 18.58
CA SER A 545 18.17 12.62 19.05
C SER A 545 18.76 11.74 20.15
N SER A 546 20.00 11.26 19.98
CA SER A 546 20.73 10.50 21.00
C SER A 546 20.86 11.32 22.29
N LEU A 547 21.33 12.57 22.20
CA LEU A 547 21.48 13.49 23.32
C LEU A 547 20.14 13.72 24.05
N LEU A 548 19.08 14.04 23.32
CA LEU A 548 17.75 14.31 23.88
C LEU A 548 17.10 13.06 24.49
N ARG A 549 17.58 11.86 24.16
CA ARG A 549 17.02 10.58 24.60
C ARG A 549 18.03 9.74 25.38
N GLY A 550 18.90 10.41 26.16
CA GLY A 550 19.76 9.79 27.17
C GLY A 550 21.03 9.12 26.63
N LEU A 551 21.60 9.64 25.53
CA LEU A 551 22.84 9.18 24.91
C LEU A 551 22.81 7.73 24.37
N ASN A 552 21.62 7.19 24.09
CA ASN A 552 21.48 5.87 23.49
C ASN A 552 21.78 5.90 21.98
N ASP A 553 22.56 4.92 21.50
CA ASP A 553 22.88 4.74 20.08
C ASP A 553 21.62 4.66 19.21
N ARG A 554 21.70 5.29 18.03
CA ARG A 554 20.63 5.28 17.03
C ARG A 554 20.95 4.25 15.96
N ALA A 555 19.93 3.55 15.45
CA ALA A 555 20.09 2.56 14.40
C ALA A 555 20.73 3.15 13.12
N GLY A 556 20.44 4.41 12.81
CA GLY A 556 21.03 5.12 11.68
C GLY A 556 22.35 5.82 11.96
N GLY A 557 22.79 5.90 13.22
CA GLY A 557 23.88 6.78 13.64
C GLY A 557 24.88 6.09 14.55
N HIS A 558 26.16 6.21 14.23
CA HIS A 558 27.25 5.72 15.07
C HIS A 558 28.31 6.81 15.22
N VAL A 559 29.28 6.58 16.10
CA VAL A 559 30.45 7.47 16.17
C VAL A 559 31.27 7.31 14.87
N PRO A 560 31.94 8.38 14.37
CA PRO A 560 32.63 8.35 13.07
C PRO A 560 33.73 7.28 12.93
N TRP A 561 34.26 6.80 14.05
CA TRP A 561 35.29 5.75 14.14
C TRP A 561 34.74 4.40 14.63
N GLY A 562 33.43 4.30 14.82
CA GLY A 562 32.75 3.08 15.25
C GLY A 562 32.08 2.37 14.07
N GLU A 563 31.76 1.09 14.26
CA GLU A 563 31.06 0.31 13.25
C GLU A 563 29.57 0.67 13.17
N PRO A 564 28.96 0.53 11.97
CA PRO A 564 27.52 0.69 11.82
C PRO A 564 26.75 -0.43 12.52
N LEU A 565 25.42 -0.31 12.55
CA LEU A 565 24.54 -1.28 13.20
C LEU A 565 24.70 -2.71 12.62
N TYR A 566 25.07 -3.67 13.46
CA TYR A 566 25.02 -5.09 13.09
C TYR A 566 23.61 -5.69 13.27
N VAL A 567 23.13 -6.39 12.23
CA VAL A 567 21.85 -7.13 12.24
C VAL A 567 22.07 -8.57 11.80
N ASN A 568 21.59 -9.53 12.58
CA ASN A 568 21.74 -10.95 12.29
C ASN A 568 20.57 -11.52 11.45
N ALA A 569 20.42 -11.00 10.24
CA ALA A 569 19.46 -11.50 9.25
C ALA A 569 20.11 -11.55 7.86
N SER A 570 19.83 -12.61 7.09
CA SER A 570 20.50 -12.87 5.80
C SER A 570 20.09 -11.92 4.68
N ASN A 571 18.91 -11.32 4.79
CA ASN A 571 18.33 -10.39 3.81
C ASN A 571 18.35 -8.92 4.27
N VAL A 572 19.16 -8.61 5.28
CA VAL A 572 19.42 -7.23 5.74
C VAL A 572 20.80 -6.80 5.27
N TYR A 573 20.88 -5.65 4.62
CA TYR A 573 22.11 -5.04 4.14
C TYR A 573 22.30 -3.67 4.77
N VAL A 574 23.48 -3.46 5.37
CA VAL A 574 23.81 -2.22 6.07
C VAL A 574 24.85 -1.47 5.25
N ILE A 575 24.51 -0.26 4.82
CA ILE A 575 25.36 0.61 4.01
C ILE A 575 25.72 1.81 4.87
N ASP A 576 27.00 1.91 5.21
CA ASP A 576 27.56 3.04 5.93
C ASP A 576 28.00 4.11 4.93
N LYS A 577 27.44 5.32 5.06
CA LYS A 577 27.84 6.49 4.26
C LYS A 577 28.76 7.43 5.02
N THR A 578 29.42 6.97 6.10
CA THR A 578 30.41 7.77 6.83
C THR A 578 31.49 8.28 5.87
N PRO A 579 31.72 9.60 5.80
CA PRO A 579 32.72 10.15 4.90
C PRO A 579 34.14 9.74 5.33
N PRO A 580 35.05 9.40 4.40
CA PRO A 580 36.40 8.88 4.71
C PRO A 580 37.34 9.89 5.39
N LYS A 581 36.97 11.17 5.45
CA LYS A 581 37.61 12.18 6.32
C LYS A 581 36.51 12.90 7.08
N TYR A 582 36.41 12.61 8.37
CA TYR A 582 35.52 13.28 9.30
C TYR A 582 36.06 14.68 9.60
N ASP A 583 35.28 15.72 9.27
CA ASP A 583 35.59 17.11 9.60
C ASP A 583 34.58 17.59 10.65
N PHE A 584 35.06 17.79 11.88
CA PHE A 584 34.24 18.21 13.03
C PHE A 584 33.55 19.57 12.79
N TRP A 585 34.14 20.47 12.00
CA TRP A 585 33.53 21.75 11.65
C TRP A 585 32.47 21.63 10.56
N LYS A 586 32.46 20.50 9.82
CA LYS A 586 31.39 20.13 8.88
C LYS A 586 30.33 19.22 9.47
N PHE A 587 30.40 18.93 10.77
CA PHE A 587 29.39 18.17 11.51
C PHE A 587 27.96 18.72 11.30
N PHE A 588 27.81 20.05 11.19
CA PHE A 588 26.53 20.71 10.90
C PHE A 588 26.17 20.76 9.40
N THR A 589 27.08 20.38 8.51
CA THR A 589 26.94 20.46 7.04
C THR A 589 26.64 19.11 6.39
N TYR A 590 26.84 17.98 7.10
CA TYR A 590 26.36 16.68 6.65
C TYR A 590 24.84 16.64 6.77
N THR A 591 24.16 16.64 5.63
CA THR A 591 22.73 16.87 5.57
C THR A 591 21.97 15.60 5.90
N HIS A 592 21.11 15.67 6.91
CA HIS A 592 20.23 14.54 7.23
C HIS A 592 19.34 14.09 6.06
N SER A 593 19.19 14.95 5.03
CA SER A 593 18.51 14.71 3.75
C SER A 593 19.33 13.95 2.70
N ASP A 594 20.54 13.47 2.99
CA ASP A 594 21.42 12.82 2.00
C ASP A 594 20.79 11.63 1.26
N TYR A 595 19.74 11.01 1.78
CA TYR A 595 19.04 9.93 1.07
C TYR A 595 18.45 10.35 -0.28
N VAL A 596 18.27 11.66 -0.50
CA VAL A 596 17.88 12.27 -1.78
C VAL A 596 18.89 13.28 -2.32
N ASP A 597 19.77 13.83 -1.47
CA ASP A 597 20.78 14.81 -1.88
C ASP A 597 22.11 14.16 -2.32
N ASP A 598 22.47 13.00 -1.76
CA ASP A 598 23.63 12.22 -2.18
C ASP A 598 23.26 11.33 -3.38
N LYS A 599 23.99 11.50 -4.49
CA LYS A 599 23.72 10.78 -5.74
C LYS A 599 23.97 9.28 -5.62
N VAL A 600 25.00 8.87 -4.89
CA VAL A 600 25.33 7.45 -4.71
C VAL A 600 24.20 6.78 -3.94
N ILE A 601 23.75 7.41 -2.87
CA ILE A 601 22.67 6.87 -2.03
C ILE A 601 21.33 6.90 -2.75
N LEU A 602 20.94 8.01 -3.38
CA LEU A 602 19.68 8.09 -4.12
C LEU A 602 19.62 7.08 -5.27
N ASN A 603 20.70 6.94 -6.05
CA ASN A 603 20.76 5.97 -7.13
C ASN A 603 20.71 4.53 -6.60
N ASP A 604 21.33 4.25 -5.46
CA ASP A 604 21.26 2.94 -4.84
C ASP A 604 19.84 2.63 -4.34
N ILE A 605 19.16 3.60 -3.71
CA ILE A 605 17.75 3.46 -3.32
C ILE A 605 16.89 3.15 -4.55
N GLN A 606 17.10 3.89 -5.65
CA GLN A 606 16.39 3.67 -6.92
C GLN A 606 16.64 2.27 -7.49
N ALA A 607 17.89 1.78 -7.46
CA ALA A 607 18.20 0.41 -7.85
C ALA A 607 17.55 -0.61 -6.91
N VAL A 608 17.56 -0.35 -5.60
CA VAL A 608 17.02 -1.25 -4.58
C VAL A 608 15.51 -1.44 -4.78
N ILE A 609 14.74 -0.37 -4.95
CA ILE A 609 13.28 -0.45 -5.09
C ILE A 609 12.81 -1.12 -6.38
N THR A 610 13.65 -1.22 -7.42
CA THR A 610 13.33 -1.99 -8.63
C THR A 610 13.57 -3.49 -8.47
N GLY A 611 14.12 -3.93 -7.33
CA GLY A 611 14.41 -5.32 -7.03
C GLY A 611 15.60 -5.91 -7.81
N LYS A 612 16.29 -5.13 -8.66
CA LYS A 612 17.39 -5.61 -9.51
C LYS A 612 18.61 -4.67 -9.48
N PRO A 613 19.85 -5.22 -9.40
CA PRO A 613 20.17 -6.62 -9.16
C PRO A 613 19.83 -7.05 -7.71
N SER A 614 19.48 -8.32 -7.56
CA SER A 614 19.06 -8.89 -6.28
C SER A 614 20.26 -9.23 -5.40
N GLY A 615 20.09 -9.07 -4.08
CA GLY A 615 21.13 -9.33 -3.10
C GLY A 615 21.91 -8.08 -2.68
N ASP A 616 23.19 -8.30 -2.34
CA ASP A 616 24.01 -7.33 -1.63
C ASP A 616 24.52 -6.17 -2.51
N PRO A 617 24.96 -5.04 -1.91
CA PRO A 617 25.45 -3.87 -2.66
C PRO A 617 26.58 -4.15 -3.66
N SER A 618 27.44 -5.17 -3.43
CA SER A 618 28.53 -5.50 -4.35
C SER A 618 28.03 -6.04 -5.69
N LYS A 619 26.80 -6.54 -5.77
CA LYS A 619 26.17 -6.93 -7.03
C LYS A 619 25.62 -5.74 -7.82
N ARG A 620 25.34 -4.62 -7.13
CA ARG A 620 24.84 -3.37 -7.75
C ARG A 620 26.00 -2.52 -8.28
N ASP A 621 27.18 -2.71 -7.71
CA ASP A 621 28.43 -2.08 -8.11
C ASP A 621 29.51 -3.15 -8.41
N PRO A 622 29.44 -3.81 -9.58
CA PRO A 622 30.36 -4.89 -9.94
C PRO A 622 31.82 -4.42 -10.11
N GLU A 623 32.04 -3.12 -10.32
CA GLU A 623 33.37 -2.53 -10.44
C GLU A 623 33.99 -2.17 -9.07
N GLY A 624 33.22 -2.27 -7.97
CA GLY A 624 33.66 -1.96 -6.61
C GLY A 624 34.03 -0.48 -6.40
N LYS A 625 33.50 0.42 -7.24
CA LYS A 625 33.81 1.86 -7.19
C LYS A 625 32.98 2.61 -6.16
N LEU A 626 31.72 2.23 -6.00
CA LEU A 626 30.73 2.88 -5.14
C LEU A 626 30.59 2.21 -3.77
N PHE A 627 30.77 0.90 -3.65
CA PHE A 627 30.58 0.17 -2.40
C PHE A 627 31.75 -0.74 -2.07
N THR A 628 32.36 -0.52 -0.91
CA THR A 628 33.43 -1.38 -0.38
C THR A 628 32.91 -2.27 0.74
N ALA A 629 32.96 -3.58 0.56
CA ALA A 629 32.58 -4.52 1.61
C ALA A 629 33.61 -4.53 2.75
N LYS A 630 33.15 -4.39 3.99
CA LYS A 630 33.97 -4.41 5.21
C LYS A 630 33.50 -5.50 6.16
N PRO A 631 34.41 -6.30 6.76
CA PRO A 631 34.03 -7.25 7.79
C PRO A 631 33.65 -6.51 9.08
N TYR A 632 32.70 -7.07 9.84
CA TYR A 632 32.45 -6.64 11.20
C TYR A 632 33.53 -7.18 12.15
N VAL A 633 34.01 -6.35 13.07
CA VAL A 633 34.97 -6.74 14.10
C VAL A 633 34.30 -7.71 15.07
N GLY A 634 34.92 -8.87 15.29
CA GLY A 634 34.43 -9.88 16.23
C GLY A 634 33.21 -10.68 15.76
N VAL A 635 32.70 -10.45 14.54
CA VAL A 635 31.56 -11.20 13.99
C VAL A 635 31.98 -11.95 12.72
N SER A 636 32.24 -13.25 12.89
CA SER A 636 32.71 -14.12 11.80
C SER A 636 31.74 -14.16 10.62
N ASN A 637 32.28 -14.05 9.40
CA ASN A 637 31.56 -14.15 8.12
C ASN A 637 30.42 -13.13 7.93
N LYS A 638 30.45 -11.98 8.61
CA LYS A 638 29.49 -10.89 8.45
C LYS A 638 30.19 -9.63 7.95
N LYS A 639 29.51 -8.89 7.08
CA LYS A 639 30.01 -7.67 6.44
C LYS A 639 28.96 -6.57 6.38
N TYR A 640 29.42 -5.34 6.31
CA TYR A 640 28.68 -4.16 5.89
C TYR A 640 29.33 -3.55 4.64
N TRP A 641 28.74 -2.49 4.09
CA TRP A 641 29.28 -1.81 2.90
C TRP A 641 29.51 -0.34 3.20
N GLU A 642 30.72 0.14 2.98
CA GLU A 642 31.01 1.58 2.98
C GLU A 642 30.69 2.17 1.61
N ALA A 643 29.98 3.30 1.59
CA ALA A 643 29.72 4.07 0.39
C ALA A 643 30.93 4.98 0.07
N ASN A 644 31.50 4.79 -1.11
CA ASN A 644 32.56 5.63 -1.65
C ASN A 644 31.94 6.85 -2.35
N PRO A 645 32.31 8.09 -1.98
CA PRO A 645 31.76 9.27 -2.62
C PRO A 645 32.29 9.46 -4.06
N GLU A 646 31.40 9.62 -5.06
CA GLU A 646 31.72 10.12 -6.41
C GLU A 646 31.07 11.49 -6.69
N GLY A 647 31.73 12.34 -7.49
CA GLY A 647 31.25 13.67 -7.92
C GLY A 647 32.08 14.84 -7.37
N LEU A 648 31.61 16.10 -7.46
CA LEU A 648 32.34 17.34 -7.13
C LEU A 648 33.09 17.36 -5.77
N LEU A 649 32.72 16.50 -4.81
CA LEU A 649 33.44 16.29 -3.55
C LEU A 649 34.74 15.47 -3.69
N ALA A 650 34.85 14.61 -4.71
CA ALA A 650 36.08 13.96 -5.15
C ALA A 650 36.96 14.93 -5.97
N ASP A 651 36.38 15.73 -6.87
CA ASP A 651 37.13 16.71 -7.68
C ASP A 651 37.65 17.89 -6.83
N ALA A 652 36.90 18.32 -5.81
CA ALA A 652 37.37 19.29 -4.82
C ALA A 652 38.51 18.70 -3.97
N LYS A 653 38.56 17.38 -3.77
CA LYS A 653 39.64 16.70 -3.06
C LYS A 653 40.90 16.57 -3.92
N GLU A 654 40.77 16.30 -5.22
CA GLU A 654 41.93 16.29 -6.14
C GLU A 654 42.54 17.69 -6.29
N LYS A 655 41.72 18.74 -6.48
CA LYS A 655 42.22 20.13 -6.59
C LYS A 655 42.86 20.67 -5.30
N VAL A 656 42.38 20.25 -4.13
CA VAL A 656 43.01 20.61 -2.84
C VAL A 656 44.30 19.82 -2.61
N LYS A 657 44.39 18.57 -3.09
CA LYS A 657 45.61 17.75 -3.00
C LYS A 657 46.70 18.25 -3.97
N GLU A 658 46.34 18.60 -5.21
CA GLU A 658 47.23 19.28 -6.16
C GLU A 658 47.67 20.68 -5.69
N GLY A 659 46.80 21.39 -4.95
CA GLY A 659 47.12 22.67 -4.31
C GLY A 659 48.15 22.54 -3.18
N PHE A 660 48.20 21.39 -2.49
CA PHE A 660 49.18 21.10 -1.44
C PHE A 660 50.50 20.52 -1.99
N ASP A 661 50.47 19.80 -3.12
CA ASP A 661 51.65 19.19 -3.75
C ASP A 661 52.43 20.14 -4.68
N ARG A 662 51.88 21.31 -5.02
CA ARG A 662 52.67 22.39 -5.64
C ARG A 662 53.62 22.99 -4.61
N LYS A 663 54.90 22.60 -4.68
CA LYS A 663 56.01 23.31 -4.02
C LYS A 663 55.90 24.81 -4.33
N LEU A 664 55.55 25.59 -3.31
CA LEU A 664 55.69 27.05 -3.33
C LEU A 664 57.14 27.38 -3.77
N PRO A 665 57.34 28.26 -4.77
CA PRO A 665 58.67 28.74 -5.06
C PRO A 665 59.23 29.48 -3.84
N PRO A 666 60.54 29.42 -3.57
CA PRO A 666 61.12 30.01 -2.38
C PRO A 666 60.83 31.53 -2.33
N PRO A 667 60.65 32.11 -1.13
CA PRO A 667 60.34 33.52 -0.99
C PRO A 667 61.47 34.36 -1.58
N ARG A 668 61.14 35.22 -2.54
CA ARG A 668 62.05 36.27 -3.01
C ARG A 668 62.15 37.34 -1.92
N PHE A 669 63.29 37.38 -1.23
CA PHE A 669 63.65 38.52 -0.39
C PHE A 669 63.74 39.78 -1.26
N ARG A 670 62.90 40.78 -0.95
CA ARG A 670 63.10 42.17 -1.39
C ARG A 670 63.97 42.87 -0.34
N PRO A 671 65.05 43.59 -0.73
CA PRO A 671 65.77 44.46 0.21
C PRO A 671 64.89 45.64 0.63
N PRO A 672 65.16 46.26 1.81
CA PRO A 672 64.35 47.35 2.32
C PRO A 672 64.52 48.62 1.47
N ALA A 673 63.42 49.34 1.28
CA ALA A 673 63.41 50.63 0.58
C ALA A 673 64.03 51.74 1.46
N PRO A 674 64.72 52.73 0.87
CA PRO A 674 65.32 53.84 1.62
C PRO A 674 64.26 54.81 2.15
N ALA A 675 64.58 55.43 3.29
CA ALA A 675 63.74 56.36 4.04
C ALA A 675 63.35 57.59 3.21
N ALA A 676 62.07 57.95 3.24
CA ALA A 676 61.58 59.19 2.67
C ALA A 676 61.77 60.34 3.68
N GLU A 677 62.40 61.41 3.19
CA GLU A 677 62.64 62.66 3.89
C GLU A 677 61.34 63.40 4.25
N THR A 678 61.39 64.10 5.37
CA THR A 678 60.39 65.06 5.86
C THR A 678 60.48 66.37 5.08
N PRO A 679 59.35 67.06 4.85
CA PRO A 679 59.37 68.50 4.77
C PRO A 679 58.54 69.18 5.88
N ALA A 680 59.09 70.34 6.27
CA ALA A 680 58.78 71.20 7.40
C ALA A 680 57.38 71.86 7.40
N ALA A 681 57.04 72.33 8.60
CA ALA A 681 55.83 73.04 9.01
C ALA A 681 55.79 74.53 8.61
N ALA A 682 54.58 75.11 8.58
CA ALA A 682 54.13 76.36 9.25
C ALA A 682 52.83 76.94 8.60
N PRO A 683 52.08 77.88 9.23
CA PRO A 683 51.55 77.87 10.60
C PRO A 683 50.09 78.42 10.76
N THR A 684 49.48 78.08 11.92
CA THR A 684 48.52 78.79 12.82
C THR A 684 47.33 79.66 12.35
N ALA A 685 46.14 79.19 12.76
CA ALA A 685 45.08 79.80 13.62
C ALA A 685 44.36 81.13 13.26
N THR A 686 43.02 81.05 13.23
CA THR A 686 41.96 81.89 13.88
C THR A 686 40.64 81.10 13.71
N GLY A 687 39.69 80.89 14.62
CA GLY A 687 39.33 81.45 15.92
C GLY A 687 37.83 81.82 15.90
N THR A 688 36.96 81.17 16.68
CA THR A 688 35.77 81.77 17.34
C THR A 688 35.11 80.77 18.33
N ALA A 689 34.76 81.29 19.50
CA ALA A 689 34.37 80.62 20.76
C ALA A 689 32.89 80.90 21.13
N PRO A 690 32.37 80.67 22.37
CA PRO A 690 32.89 81.19 23.65
C PRO A 690 33.41 80.14 24.63
#